data_AF-A0A0A1E7G0-F1
#
_entry.id   AF-A0A0A1E7G0-F1
#
_cell.length_a   1.000
_cell.length_b   1.000
_cell.length_c   1.000
_cell.angle_alpha   90.00
_cell.angle_beta   90.00
_cell.angle_gamma   90.00
#
_symmetry.space_group_name_H-M   'P 1'
#
loop_
_entity.id
_entity.type
_entity.pdbx_description
1 polymer ?
#
loop_
_entity_poly.entity_id
_entity_poly.type
_entity_poly.pdbx_seq_one_letter_code
_entity_poly.pdbx_strand_id
1 'polypeptide(L)'
;KKTTLEKGSTINVSGKEKGGRAIVWGDIALINGNINAQGSDIVKTGGFVETSGHYLSIDDNAIVKTKEWLLDPDTVTIEAPTDSRENTSVEDELPFGTGDANTPKTNGETITTLTNTTISNFLTHAKVVNITAKKKLTVNSDIDLHNGNLTLYAQQEGVKINANITSTDGNGNSKLNIHSGGWVDIHGNISLGTGFLNITSGGSVAFEGKNGHKDRAASNAQITAQGTITLTGEKKQFRLNNVSLNGTGGGLNIISAVGNLSHKLDGEINVSGNVTINQTTSSRLSSWQSAHSSYWNVSTLTLSDNAKFTFIKYVNTNKSSDLSNSRETNFAGVKFYGDGSQMKFNVGNGAKVEFKLKPNENTSRNKPKPLPIQFFSNISATGGGTVFFDIYANFRARSAELNMSLINISKGVNFSMHSHVRGDNAFEIKKDLTINATDSQFNLEQTLDSYSGSGFSRNAINSTNNITILGGNVTLGGRDSSSSITGTINITSGANVTLQAKNGNGANKKLTLGNVLVDGKLNLTGASADITGDLTVNSSATFNGTTDNNLNITGAFTNNGTADINIKRGVVNIQGDITNKGGLNITTNAQNNQKTIINGNITNEGRDLNIKDNKANAEIQIGGNISQKEGNLTISSDKVNITKQITIKAGVDGGDSSSSATNNANLTIKTKELKLTEDLSISGFNKAEITAKGNNDLIIGETSDDSNAKKVTFDKVKDSKISANGHNVTLNSKVETSNSDSSADDSNDNNTGLTISAKDVTVNNDVTSHKTINISATTGNVTTKESTTINAATGSVEVTAKTGDISGTISGNTVNVTATDSLTTQASSSITSSNGQTTLTAKNGSIAGSIDAANVTLNTTGTLTTVAGSNIKATSGTLAINAKDAKLDGTASGDRTEVNATNASGSGRVTAK
;
A
#
# COMPACT_ATOMS: atom_id res chain seq x y z
N LYS A 1 52.73 -54.84 -38.05
CA LYS A 1 52.29 -56.22 -37.70
C LYS A 1 50.81 -56.37 -38.03
N LYS A 2 50.46 -57.29 -38.92
CA LYS A 2 49.09 -57.50 -39.39
C LYS A 2 48.42 -58.61 -38.59
N THR A 3 47.24 -58.35 -38.06
CA THR A 3 46.39 -59.33 -37.38
C THR A 3 45.10 -59.46 -38.18
N THR A 4 44.72 -60.69 -38.53
CA THR A 4 43.54 -60.92 -39.37
C THR A 4 42.70 -62.04 -38.78
N LEU A 5 41.41 -61.78 -38.60
CA LEU A 5 40.40 -62.79 -38.33
C LEU A 5 39.69 -63.10 -39.65
N GLU A 6 40.01 -64.22 -40.27
CA GLU A 6 39.52 -64.54 -41.62
C GLU A 6 38.04 -64.94 -41.65
N LYS A 7 37.43 -64.87 -42.84
CA LYS A 7 36.03 -65.22 -43.07
C LYS A 7 35.72 -66.65 -42.60
N GLY A 8 34.66 -66.80 -41.82
CA GLY A 8 34.27 -68.09 -41.22
C GLY A 8 34.98 -68.43 -39.91
N SER A 9 36.01 -67.67 -39.51
CA SER A 9 36.65 -67.83 -38.20
C SER A 9 35.75 -67.31 -37.09
N THR A 10 35.81 -67.92 -35.90
CA THR A 10 35.06 -67.44 -34.73
C THR A 10 35.96 -67.42 -33.50
N ILE A 11 36.09 -66.26 -32.86
CA ILE A 11 36.62 -66.13 -31.50
C ILE A 11 35.43 -66.13 -30.56
N ASN A 12 35.23 -67.21 -29.80
CA ASN A 12 34.15 -67.30 -28.83
C ASN A 12 34.72 -67.37 -27.41
N VAL A 13 34.56 -66.26 -26.69
CA VAL A 13 34.87 -66.12 -25.27
C VAL A 13 33.60 -66.01 -24.44
N SER A 14 32.46 -66.48 -24.94
CA SER A 14 31.19 -66.46 -24.19
C SER A 14 31.22 -67.44 -23.01
N GLY A 15 30.57 -67.09 -21.91
CA GLY A 15 30.47 -67.92 -20.71
C GLY A 15 29.04 -68.03 -20.19
N LYS A 16 28.75 -69.14 -19.48
CA LYS A 16 27.40 -69.47 -19.01
C LYS A 16 26.84 -68.46 -18.00
N GLU A 17 27.71 -67.80 -17.24
CA GLU A 17 27.32 -66.76 -16.26
C GLU A 17 27.84 -65.38 -16.64
N LYS A 18 29.08 -65.26 -17.13
CA LYS A 18 29.70 -64.02 -17.61
C LYS A 18 30.46 -64.25 -18.90
N GLY A 19 30.36 -63.32 -19.85
CA GLY A 19 31.20 -63.32 -21.04
C GLY A 19 32.64 -62.95 -20.71
N GLY A 20 33.58 -63.60 -21.39
CA GLY A 20 35.02 -63.33 -21.32
C GLY A 20 35.44 -62.11 -22.15
N ARG A 21 36.76 -61.91 -22.25
CA ARG A 21 37.36 -60.78 -22.99
C ARG A 21 38.08 -61.29 -24.24
N ALA A 22 37.74 -60.72 -25.39
CA ALA A 22 38.46 -60.95 -26.64
C ALA A 22 39.15 -59.66 -27.06
N ILE A 23 40.47 -59.73 -27.28
CA ILE A 23 41.27 -58.61 -27.79
C ILE A 23 41.90 -59.05 -29.11
N VAL A 24 41.65 -58.29 -30.17
CA VAL A 24 42.30 -58.49 -31.47
C VAL A 24 43.09 -57.22 -31.79
N TRP A 25 44.42 -57.31 -31.79
CA TRP A 25 45.31 -56.16 -31.93
C TRP A 25 46.41 -56.38 -32.97
N GLY A 26 46.74 -55.34 -33.73
CA GLY A 26 47.88 -55.27 -34.66
C GLY A 26 47.99 -53.88 -35.29
N ASP A 27 49.10 -53.53 -35.96
CA ASP A 27 49.21 -52.27 -36.72
C ASP A 27 48.15 -52.19 -37.84
N ILE A 28 47.80 -53.35 -38.42
CA ILE A 28 46.66 -53.51 -39.33
C ILE A 28 45.81 -54.64 -38.77
N ALA A 29 44.56 -54.35 -38.38
CA ALA A 29 43.60 -55.32 -37.87
C ALA A 29 42.47 -55.51 -38.89
N LEU A 30 42.36 -56.70 -39.48
CA LEU A 30 41.32 -57.04 -40.47
C LEU A 30 40.38 -58.10 -39.89
N ILE A 31 39.10 -57.78 -39.68
CA ILE A 31 38.13 -58.66 -39.02
C ILE A 31 37.04 -59.06 -40.01
N ASN A 32 37.06 -60.31 -40.48
CA ASN A 32 36.07 -60.92 -41.39
C ASN A 32 35.35 -62.14 -40.76
N GLY A 33 35.74 -62.52 -39.54
CA GLY A 33 35.10 -63.57 -38.74
C GLY A 33 34.25 -63.03 -37.58
N ASN A 34 33.67 -63.93 -36.78
CA ASN A 34 32.79 -63.59 -35.66
C ASN A 34 33.55 -63.48 -34.33
N ILE A 35 33.15 -62.54 -33.47
CA ILE A 35 33.65 -62.45 -32.09
C ILE A 35 32.47 -62.48 -31.12
N ASN A 36 32.39 -63.51 -30.29
CA ASN A 36 31.30 -63.71 -29.34
C ASN A 36 31.85 -63.62 -27.91
N ALA A 37 31.37 -62.65 -27.14
CA ALA A 37 31.72 -62.46 -25.74
C ALA A 37 30.43 -62.28 -24.92
N GLN A 38 29.61 -63.33 -24.83
CA GLN A 38 28.28 -63.26 -24.20
C GLN A 38 28.28 -63.89 -22.81
N GLY A 39 27.49 -63.33 -21.89
CA GLY A 39 27.13 -63.97 -20.61
C GLY A 39 25.71 -64.53 -20.65
N SER A 40 25.18 -64.97 -19.50
CA SER A 40 23.77 -65.38 -19.36
C SER A 40 22.76 -64.29 -19.76
N ASP A 41 23.15 -63.02 -19.65
CA ASP A 41 22.40 -61.84 -20.07
C ASP A 41 23.40 -60.87 -20.74
N ILE A 42 23.21 -60.57 -22.02
CA ILE A 42 24.16 -59.75 -22.79
C ILE A 42 24.33 -58.34 -22.21
N VAL A 43 23.33 -57.80 -21.50
CA VAL A 43 23.34 -56.46 -20.89
C VAL A 43 23.97 -56.50 -19.49
N LYS A 44 23.65 -57.51 -18.68
CA LYS A 44 24.11 -57.58 -17.28
C LYS A 44 25.45 -58.30 -17.13
N THR A 45 25.67 -59.35 -17.92
CA THR A 45 26.81 -60.26 -17.80
C THR A 45 27.55 -60.50 -19.12
N GLY A 46 27.19 -59.78 -20.19
CA GLY A 46 27.97 -59.75 -21.43
C GLY A 46 29.45 -59.42 -21.20
N GLY A 47 30.30 -60.07 -21.97
CA GLY A 47 31.75 -59.87 -21.99
C GLY A 47 32.16 -58.68 -22.85
N PHE A 48 33.46 -58.48 -23.02
CA PHE A 48 34.06 -57.29 -23.63
C PHE A 48 34.86 -57.65 -24.89
N VAL A 49 34.70 -56.87 -25.96
CA VAL A 49 35.46 -57.05 -27.21
C VAL A 49 36.21 -55.76 -27.54
N GLU A 50 37.52 -55.88 -27.70
CA GLU A 50 38.39 -54.78 -28.11
C GLU A 50 39.11 -55.17 -29.40
N THR A 51 38.98 -54.32 -30.42
CA THR A 51 39.65 -54.47 -31.70
C THR A 51 40.43 -53.19 -31.96
N SER A 52 41.75 -53.27 -32.11
CA SER A 52 42.57 -52.07 -32.26
C SER A 52 43.68 -52.25 -33.30
N GLY A 53 43.91 -51.20 -34.09
CA GLY A 53 45.03 -51.09 -35.02
C GLY A 53 45.08 -49.72 -35.70
N HIS A 54 46.24 -49.36 -36.26
CA HIS A 54 46.38 -48.10 -37.02
C HIS A 54 45.48 -48.09 -38.28
N TYR A 55 45.23 -49.28 -38.85
CA TYR A 55 44.20 -49.51 -39.86
C TYR A 55 43.30 -50.66 -39.41
N LEU A 56 42.07 -50.34 -39.00
CA LEU A 56 41.05 -51.31 -38.60
C LEU A 56 40.01 -51.45 -39.72
N SER A 57 39.88 -52.65 -40.28
CA SER A 57 38.85 -52.98 -41.28
C SER A 57 38.00 -54.12 -40.75
N ILE A 58 36.68 -53.96 -40.79
CA ILE A 58 35.72 -54.99 -40.39
C ILE A 58 34.84 -55.27 -41.61
N ASP A 59 34.84 -56.51 -42.09
CA ASP A 59 34.08 -56.95 -43.26
C ASP A 59 32.59 -57.08 -42.90
N ASP A 60 31.70 -56.84 -43.86
CA ASP A 60 30.23 -56.78 -43.67
C ASP A 60 29.64 -58.07 -43.08
N ASN A 61 30.38 -59.18 -43.16
CA ASN A 61 29.97 -60.49 -42.65
C ASN A 61 30.43 -60.76 -41.20
N ALA A 62 31.15 -59.84 -40.56
CA ALA A 62 31.67 -60.00 -39.21
C ALA A 62 30.60 -59.63 -38.15
N ILE A 63 30.34 -60.54 -37.20
CA ILE A 63 29.36 -60.31 -36.13
C ILE A 63 30.08 -60.24 -34.77
N VAL A 64 29.99 -59.08 -34.10
CA VAL A 64 30.48 -58.87 -32.73
C VAL A 64 29.30 -58.83 -31.76
N LYS A 65 29.27 -59.74 -30.79
CA LYS A 65 28.23 -59.80 -29.74
C LYS A 65 28.87 -59.64 -28.37
N THR A 66 28.83 -58.41 -27.85
CA THR A 66 29.49 -57.96 -26.62
C THR A 66 28.64 -56.92 -25.90
N LYS A 67 28.99 -56.60 -24.65
CA LYS A 67 28.36 -55.52 -23.89
C LYS A 67 28.92 -54.13 -24.22
N GLU A 68 30.21 -54.01 -24.54
CA GLU A 68 30.91 -52.72 -24.80
C GLU A 68 31.94 -52.87 -25.94
N TRP A 69 32.05 -51.84 -26.82
CA TRP A 69 32.87 -51.80 -28.04
C TRP A 69 33.27 -50.35 -28.44
N LEU A 70 34.52 -50.14 -28.91
CA LEU A 70 35.24 -48.92 -29.39
C LEU A 70 35.59 -47.80 -28.37
N LEU A 71 36.82 -47.27 -28.47
CA LEU A 71 37.46 -46.31 -27.55
C LEU A 71 37.68 -44.95 -28.22
N ASP A 72 36.89 -43.94 -27.85
CA ASP A 72 37.22 -42.54 -28.16
C ASP A 72 38.61 -42.15 -27.59
N PRO A 73 39.35 -41.20 -28.19
CA PRO A 73 40.58 -40.69 -27.61
C PRO A 73 40.33 -40.16 -26.20
N ASP A 74 41.27 -40.36 -25.28
CA ASP A 74 41.15 -39.82 -23.92
C ASP A 74 40.97 -38.29 -23.93
N THR A 75 41.77 -37.59 -24.73
CA THR A 75 41.71 -36.13 -24.86
C THR A 75 41.82 -35.71 -26.31
N VAL A 76 40.99 -34.75 -26.71
CA VAL A 76 41.04 -34.13 -28.05
C VAL A 76 41.23 -32.62 -27.93
N THR A 77 42.13 -32.07 -28.74
CA THR A 77 42.27 -30.62 -28.91
C THR A 77 42.00 -30.21 -30.36
N ILE A 78 41.41 -29.03 -30.54
CA ILE A 78 41.22 -28.41 -31.85
C ILE A 78 42.11 -27.18 -31.92
N GLU A 79 43.08 -27.20 -32.81
CA GLU A 79 44.16 -26.20 -32.92
C GLU A 79 44.12 -25.48 -34.26
N ALA A 80 44.85 -24.37 -34.34
CA ALA A 80 45.13 -23.70 -35.60
C ALA A 80 46.06 -24.56 -36.49
N PRO A 81 46.11 -24.32 -37.80
CA PRO A 81 47.08 -24.98 -38.67
C PRO A 81 48.50 -24.60 -38.24
N THR A 82 49.41 -25.56 -38.32
CA THR A 82 50.84 -25.34 -38.09
C THR A 82 51.63 -26.12 -39.13
N ASP A 83 52.71 -25.53 -39.65
CA ASP A 83 53.53 -26.15 -40.72
C ASP A 83 54.13 -27.51 -40.34
N SER A 84 54.23 -27.81 -39.03
CA SER A 84 54.73 -29.09 -38.52
C SER A 84 53.68 -30.22 -38.47
N ARG A 85 52.41 -29.94 -38.79
CA ARG A 85 51.33 -30.93 -38.77
C ARG A 85 51.11 -31.51 -40.17
N GLU A 86 51.51 -32.77 -40.32
CA GLU A 86 51.22 -33.60 -41.48
C GLU A 86 49.82 -34.25 -41.35
N ASN A 87 49.24 -34.70 -42.48
CA ASN A 87 47.94 -35.40 -42.54
C ASN A 87 46.75 -34.59 -41.97
N THR A 88 46.59 -33.35 -42.42
CA THR A 88 45.49 -32.45 -42.00
C THR A 88 44.26 -32.50 -42.93
N SER A 89 44.18 -33.48 -43.83
CA SER A 89 43.02 -33.65 -44.69
C SER A 89 41.79 -34.11 -43.88
N VAL A 90 40.59 -33.87 -44.41
CA VAL A 90 39.35 -34.29 -43.73
C VAL A 90 39.27 -35.80 -43.53
N GLU A 91 39.83 -36.59 -44.45
CA GLU A 91 39.81 -38.06 -44.35
C GLU A 91 40.86 -38.58 -43.35
N ASP A 92 41.91 -37.82 -43.09
CA ASP A 92 42.91 -38.17 -42.08
C ASP A 92 42.43 -37.80 -40.68
N GLU A 93 41.85 -36.60 -40.51
CA GLU A 93 41.41 -36.08 -39.21
C GLU A 93 40.02 -36.56 -38.79
N LEU A 94 39.13 -36.81 -39.77
CA LEU A 94 37.76 -37.28 -39.57
C LEU A 94 37.49 -38.51 -40.48
N PRO A 95 38.15 -39.66 -40.22
CA PRO A 95 38.16 -40.81 -41.14
C PRO A 95 36.82 -41.54 -41.25
N PHE A 96 35.87 -41.28 -40.35
CA PHE A 96 34.63 -42.03 -40.28
C PHE A 96 33.43 -41.17 -40.68
N GLY A 97 32.47 -41.76 -41.39
CA GLY A 97 31.23 -41.11 -41.82
C GLY A 97 31.34 -40.30 -43.12
N THR A 98 30.19 -39.91 -43.67
CA THR A 98 30.07 -39.14 -44.93
C THR A 98 29.74 -37.66 -44.70
N GLY A 99 29.44 -37.29 -43.45
CA GLY A 99 29.04 -35.94 -43.07
C GLY A 99 27.57 -35.60 -43.31
N ASP A 100 26.74 -36.60 -43.64
CA ASP A 100 25.29 -36.41 -43.69
C ASP A 100 24.67 -36.60 -42.29
N ALA A 101 23.45 -36.14 -42.07
CA ALA A 101 22.83 -36.15 -40.74
C ALA A 101 22.75 -37.54 -40.08
N ASN A 102 22.61 -38.60 -40.88
CA ASN A 102 22.57 -39.99 -40.40
C ASN A 102 23.97 -40.62 -40.25
N THR A 103 24.97 -40.03 -40.89
CA THR A 103 26.35 -40.54 -40.96
C THR A 103 27.37 -39.40 -40.77
N PRO A 104 27.38 -38.71 -39.60
CA PRO A 104 28.27 -37.58 -39.35
C PRO A 104 29.75 -37.94 -39.51
N LYS A 105 30.56 -36.97 -39.93
CA LYS A 105 32.03 -37.12 -39.90
C LYS A 105 32.51 -37.19 -38.45
N THR A 106 33.40 -38.12 -38.10
CA THR A 106 33.91 -38.24 -36.73
C THR A 106 35.39 -38.60 -36.67
N ASN A 107 36.06 -38.17 -35.58
CA ASN A 107 37.48 -38.40 -35.37
C ASN A 107 37.77 -39.87 -35.05
N GLY A 108 38.97 -40.30 -35.42
CA GLY A 108 39.49 -41.62 -35.08
C GLY A 108 39.96 -41.72 -33.63
N GLU A 109 40.07 -42.95 -33.13
CA GLU A 109 40.47 -43.27 -31.74
C GLU A 109 41.86 -42.76 -31.35
N THR A 110 42.77 -42.62 -32.32
CA THR A 110 44.16 -42.15 -32.14
C THR A 110 44.32 -40.66 -32.41
N ILE A 111 43.27 -39.97 -32.86
CA ILE A 111 43.32 -38.59 -33.31
C ILE A 111 43.05 -37.68 -32.12
N THR A 112 44.13 -37.21 -31.49
CA THR A 112 44.08 -36.35 -30.30
C THR A 112 44.13 -34.87 -30.65
N THR A 113 44.51 -34.50 -31.88
CA THR A 113 44.56 -33.12 -32.35
C THR A 113 43.85 -33.00 -33.70
N LEU A 114 42.94 -32.04 -33.83
CA LEU A 114 42.21 -31.72 -35.05
C LEU A 114 42.52 -30.28 -35.49
N THR A 115 42.42 -30.00 -36.77
CA THR A 115 42.65 -28.67 -37.34
C THR A 115 41.32 -27.95 -37.53
N ASN A 116 41.21 -26.73 -36.98
CA ASN A 116 39.98 -25.93 -37.06
C ASN A 116 39.55 -25.61 -38.50
N THR A 117 40.48 -25.34 -39.42
CA THR A 117 40.18 -25.04 -40.83
C THR A 117 39.65 -26.27 -41.57
N THR A 118 40.15 -27.47 -41.24
CA THR A 118 39.64 -28.74 -41.79
C THR A 118 38.18 -28.94 -41.40
N ILE A 119 37.85 -28.69 -40.13
CA ILE A 119 36.47 -28.74 -39.63
C ILE A 119 35.61 -27.67 -40.31
N SER A 120 36.05 -26.41 -40.32
CA SER A 120 35.26 -25.28 -40.84
C SER A 120 34.96 -25.44 -42.33
N ASN A 121 35.97 -25.80 -43.14
CA ASN A 121 35.80 -26.03 -44.58
C ASN A 121 34.78 -27.14 -44.87
N PHE A 122 34.78 -28.20 -44.05
CA PHE A 122 33.84 -29.30 -44.22
C PHE A 122 32.38 -28.88 -43.92
N LEU A 123 32.17 -27.94 -43.01
CA LEU A 123 30.84 -27.49 -42.57
C LEU A 123 30.12 -26.56 -43.57
N THR A 124 30.81 -26.06 -44.60
CA THR A 124 30.30 -25.10 -45.62
C THR A 124 28.99 -25.49 -46.33
N HIS A 125 28.65 -26.78 -46.43
CA HIS A 125 27.49 -27.28 -47.19
C HIS A 125 26.45 -28.02 -46.32
N ALA A 126 26.12 -27.47 -45.15
CA ALA A 126 25.16 -28.05 -44.20
C ALA A 126 25.54 -29.47 -43.71
N LYS A 127 26.83 -29.78 -43.73
CA LYS A 127 27.38 -31.07 -43.29
C LYS A 127 27.45 -31.18 -41.77
N VAL A 128 27.61 -32.41 -41.28
CA VAL A 128 27.57 -32.74 -39.86
C VAL A 128 28.89 -33.36 -39.41
N VAL A 129 29.47 -32.83 -38.34
CA VAL A 129 30.70 -33.30 -37.70
C VAL A 129 30.43 -33.61 -36.22
N ASN A 130 30.90 -34.76 -35.75
CA ASN A 130 30.87 -35.20 -34.36
C ASN A 130 32.30 -35.45 -33.86
N ILE A 131 32.75 -34.65 -32.90
CA ILE A 131 34.06 -34.81 -32.26
C ILE A 131 33.86 -35.41 -30.87
N THR A 132 34.47 -36.56 -30.61
CA THR A 132 34.31 -37.33 -29.39
C THR A 132 35.62 -37.45 -28.62
N ALA A 133 35.53 -37.40 -27.29
CA ALA A 133 36.62 -37.67 -26.35
C ALA A 133 36.10 -38.38 -25.10
N LYS A 134 36.89 -39.31 -24.55
CA LYS A 134 36.53 -40.02 -23.32
C LYS A 134 36.66 -39.14 -22.08
N LYS A 135 37.70 -38.32 -21.99
CA LYS A 135 37.91 -37.41 -20.85
C LYS A 135 37.60 -35.97 -21.20
N LYS A 136 38.40 -35.37 -22.08
CA LYS A 136 38.40 -33.90 -22.26
C LYS A 136 38.48 -33.48 -23.71
N LEU A 137 37.70 -32.47 -24.08
CA LEU A 137 37.77 -31.82 -25.39
C LEU A 137 38.11 -30.34 -25.19
N THR A 138 39.12 -29.82 -25.90
CA THR A 138 39.51 -28.40 -25.84
C THR A 138 39.52 -27.76 -27.23
N VAL A 139 38.81 -26.64 -27.40
CA VAL A 139 38.83 -25.83 -28.63
C VAL A 139 39.73 -24.63 -28.41
N ASN A 140 40.88 -24.58 -29.09
CA ASN A 140 41.89 -23.53 -28.96
C ASN A 140 41.95 -22.57 -30.15
N SER A 141 41.29 -22.90 -31.26
CA SER A 141 41.24 -22.06 -32.46
C SER A 141 39.81 -21.87 -32.97
N ASP A 142 39.57 -20.79 -33.69
CA ASP A 142 38.24 -20.36 -34.13
C ASP A 142 37.63 -21.36 -35.12
N ILE A 143 36.33 -21.65 -34.99
CA ILE A 143 35.59 -22.55 -35.89
C ILE A 143 34.42 -21.80 -36.51
N ASP A 144 34.29 -21.86 -37.84
CA ASP A 144 33.10 -21.40 -38.54
C ASP A 144 32.23 -22.60 -38.94
N LEU A 145 30.99 -22.59 -38.46
CA LEU A 145 30.01 -23.61 -38.78
C LEU A 145 29.38 -23.38 -40.16
N HIS A 146 29.47 -22.18 -40.74
CA HIS A 146 28.72 -21.84 -41.95
C HIS A 146 27.24 -22.23 -41.78
N ASN A 147 26.73 -23.20 -42.54
CA ASN A 147 25.39 -23.80 -42.38
C ASN A 147 25.38 -25.21 -41.77
N GLY A 148 26.53 -25.73 -41.37
CA GLY A 148 26.72 -27.09 -40.85
C GLY A 148 26.40 -27.25 -39.36
N ASN A 149 26.52 -28.49 -38.91
CA ASN A 149 26.24 -28.92 -37.55
C ASN A 149 27.49 -29.53 -36.90
N LEU A 150 27.87 -29.04 -35.73
CA LEU A 150 29.00 -29.53 -34.96
C LEU A 150 28.52 -30.09 -33.62
N THR A 151 28.91 -31.33 -33.32
CA THR A 151 28.75 -31.93 -31.99
C THR A 151 30.12 -32.08 -31.33
N LEU A 152 30.26 -31.55 -30.12
CA LEU A 152 31.40 -31.75 -29.23
C LEU A 152 30.96 -32.65 -28.07
N TYR A 153 31.56 -33.83 -27.94
CA TYR A 153 31.20 -34.83 -26.93
C TYR A 153 32.40 -35.19 -26.06
N ALA A 154 32.28 -34.99 -24.74
CA ALA A 154 33.28 -35.41 -23.75
C ALA A 154 32.62 -36.23 -22.62
N GLN A 155 33.00 -37.49 -22.44
CA GLN A 155 32.30 -38.38 -21.50
C GLN A 155 32.55 -38.04 -20.02
N GLN A 156 33.74 -37.58 -19.61
CA GLN A 156 34.11 -37.49 -18.18
C GLN A 156 34.50 -36.08 -17.67
N GLU A 157 35.63 -35.53 -18.09
CA GLU A 157 36.20 -34.29 -17.52
C GLU A 157 35.52 -33.02 -18.08
N GLY A 158 35.16 -33.05 -19.37
CA GLY A 158 34.27 -32.07 -19.99
C GLY A 158 34.85 -31.34 -21.20
N VAL A 159 34.23 -30.20 -21.55
CA VAL A 159 34.50 -29.45 -22.79
C VAL A 159 34.95 -28.04 -22.46
N LYS A 160 36.10 -27.63 -23.00
CA LYS A 160 36.65 -26.28 -22.84
C LYS A 160 36.71 -25.55 -24.17
N ILE A 161 36.18 -24.34 -24.26
CA ILE A 161 36.18 -23.53 -25.48
C ILE A 161 36.94 -22.23 -25.22
N ASN A 162 38.18 -22.16 -25.69
CA ASN A 162 39.05 -20.98 -25.55
C ASN A 162 38.91 -19.99 -26.72
N ALA A 163 38.35 -20.42 -27.84
CA ALA A 163 38.26 -19.68 -29.10
C ALA A 163 36.80 -19.45 -29.54
N ASN A 164 36.60 -18.71 -30.62
CA ASN A 164 35.27 -18.37 -31.12
C ASN A 164 34.64 -19.52 -31.92
N ILE A 165 33.32 -19.66 -31.82
CA ILE A 165 32.54 -20.52 -32.72
C ILE A 165 31.47 -19.66 -33.39
N THR A 166 31.52 -19.54 -34.71
CA THR A 166 30.63 -18.67 -35.50
C THR A 166 29.83 -19.46 -36.52
N SER A 167 28.80 -18.83 -37.09
CA SER A 167 28.10 -19.31 -38.28
C SER A 167 27.92 -18.10 -39.20
N THR A 168 28.81 -17.94 -40.17
CA THR A 168 28.84 -16.75 -41.05
C THR A 168 27.64 -16.64 -41.99
N ASP A 169 27.02 -17.77 -42.36
CA ASP A 169 25.87 -17.80 -43.26
C ASP A 169 24.53 -17.47 -42.59
N GLY A 170 24.44 -17.57 -41.26
CA GLY A 170 23.40 -16.95 -40.41
C GLY A 170 21.93 -17.34 -40.64
N ASN A 171 21.63 -18.30 -41.52
CA ASN A 171 20.27 -18.59 -42.01
C ASN A 171 19.43 -19.56 -41.13
N GLY A 172 19.89 -19.87 -39.92
CA GLY A 172 19.13 -20.61 -38.90
C GLY A 172 19.28 -22.13 -38.92
N ASN A 173 20.04 -22.68 -39.88
CA ASN A 173 20.23 -24.13 -40.00
C ASN A 173 21.40 -24.68 -39.16
N SER A 174 22.36 -23.84 -38.78
CA SER A 174 23.55 -24.25 -38.03
C SER A 174 23.22 -24.68 -36.60
N LYS A 175 23.89 -25.74 -36.13
CA LYS A 175 23.72 -26.26 -34.77
C LYS A 175 25.06 -26.57 -34.12
N LEU A 176 25.27 -26.03 -32.93
CA LEU A 176 26.35 -26.42 -32.02
C LEU A 176 25.76 -27.25 -30.89
N ASN A 177 26.09 -28.53 -30.84
CA ASN A 177 25.70 -29.43 -29.76
C ASN A 177 26.91 -29.74 -28.88
N ILE A 178 26.82 -29.50 -27.58
CA ILE A 178 27.87 -29.82 -26.62
C ILE A 178 27.32 -30.81 -25.61
N HIS A 179 27.93 -31.98 -25.52
CA HIS A 179 27.56 -33.02 -24.56
C HIS A 179 28.77 -33.30 -23.66
N SER A 180 28.58 -33.14 -22.36
CA SER A 180 29.67 -33.26 -21.39
C SER A 180 29.21 -34.01 -20.14
N GLY A 181 29.92 -35.06 -19.74
CA GLY A 181 29.74 -35.62 -18.39
C GLY A 181 30.34 -34.72 -17.30
N GLY A 182 31.30 -33.87 -17.66
CA GLY A 182 32.03 -32.96 -16.78
C GLY A 182 31.72 -31.48 -17.04
N TRP A 183 32.65 -30.58 -16.73
CA TRP A 183 32.44 -29.13 -16.81
C TRP A 183 32.50 -28.65 -18.27
N VAL A 184 31.50 -27.87 -18.71
CA VAL A 184 31.57 -27.07 -19.93
C VAL A 184 32.02 -25.65 -19.59
N ASP A 185 33.20 -25.25 -20.04
CA ASP A 185 33.85 -23.99 -19.69
C ASP A 185 34.15 -23.16 -20.96
N ILE A 186 33.42 -22.06 -21.14
CA ILE A 186 33.40 -21.28 -22.38
C ILE A 186 34.02 -19.90 -22.11
N HIS A 187 35.09 -19.60 -22.84
CA HIS A 187 35.85 -18.36 -22.74
C HIS A 187 35.77 -17.50 -24.00
N GLY A 188 35.60 -18.11 -25.17
CA GLY A 188 35.41 -17.43 -26.45
C GLY A 188 33.95 -17.05 -26.74
N ASN A 189 33.72 -16.42 -27.89
CA ASN A 189 32.39 -16.04 -28.34
C ASN A 189 31.68 -17.20 -29.04
N ILE A 190 30.34 -17.24 -28.94
CA ILE A 190 29.50 -18.13 -29.75
C ILE A 190 28.51 -17.26 -30.52
N SER A 191 28.61 -17.21 -31.84
CA SER A 191 27.74 -16.38 -32.69
C SER A 191 27.15 -17.20 -33.83
N LEU A 192 25.97 -17.76 -33.58
CA LEU A 192 25.24 -18.63 -34.50
C LEU A 192 24.10 -17.89 -35.25
N GLY A 193 23.90 -16.59 -34.99
CA GLY A 193 22.78 -15.84 -35.53
C GLY A 193 21.45 -16.45 -35.05
N THR A 194 20.65 -16.99 -35.97
CA THR A 194 19.41 -17.73 -35.65
C THR A 194 19.62 -19.24 -35.52
N GLY A 195 20.86 -19.74 -35.57
CA GLY A 195 21.21 -21.15 -35.33
C GLY A 195 21.06 -21.58 -33.87
N PHE A 196 21.22 -22.89 -33.62
CA PHE A 196 20.94 -23.51 -32.32
C PHE A 196 22.20 -23.82 -31.52
N LEU A 197 22.28 -23.28 -30.30
CA LEU A 197 23.23 -23.70 -29.26
C LEU A 197 22.53 -24.66 -28.30
N ASN A 198 22.96 -25.93 -28.29
CA ASN A 198 22.47 -26.93 -27.36
C ASN A 198 23.62 -27.43 -26.49
N ILE A 199 23.46 -27.37 -25.17
CA ILE A 199 24.47 -27.88 -24.23
C ILE A 199 23.78 -28.84 -23.27
N THR A 200 24.34 -30.02 -23.05
CA THR A 200 23.95 -30.93 -21.96
C THR A 200 25.18 -31.24 -21.12
N SER A 201 25.13 -30.90 -19.83
CA SER A 201 26.27 -31.05 -18.92
C SER A 201 25.91 -31.74 -17.62
N GLY A 202 26.63 -32.83 -17.29
CA GLY A 202 26.65 -33.45 -15.96
C GLY A 202 27.51 -32.70 -14.94
N GLY A 203 28.32 -31.74 -15.40
CA GLY A 203 29.11 -30.84 -14.56
C GLY A 203 28.51 -29.43 -14.47
N SER A 204 29.35 -28.47 -14.13
CA SER A 204 29.00 -27.05 -14.23
C SER A 204 28.96 -26.60 -15.69
N VAL A 205 28.32 -25.46 -15.96
CA VAL A 205 28.45 -24.72 -17.23
C VAL A 205 28.84 -23.29 -16.89
N ALA A 206 29.88 -22.78 -17.53
CA ALA A 206 30.39 -21.43 -17.29
C ALA A 206 30.60 -20.67 -18.60
N PHE A 207 30.15 -19.41 -18.62
CA PHE A 207 30.55 -18.40 -19.61
C PHE A 207 31.35 -17.33 -18.88
N GLU A 208 32.68 -17.46 -18.89
CA GLU A 208 33.57 -16.66 -18.06
C GLU A 208 34.95 -16.47 -18.68
N GLY A 209 35.72 -15.50 -18.19
CA GLY A 209 37.07 -15.23 -18.68
C GLY A 209 38.03 -16.37 -18.37
N LYS A 210 38.96 -16.63 -19.29
CA LYS A 210 40.01 -17.65 -19.11
C LYS A 210 40.80 -17.38 -17.83
N ASN A 211 41.13 -18.45 -17.10
CA ASN A 211 41.91 -18.40 -15.86
C ASN A 211 41.28 -17.52 -14.75
N GLY A 212 39.96 -17.34 -14.77
CA GLY A 212 39.28 -16.49 -13.79
C GLY A 212 39.51 -14.99 -14.01
N HIS A 213 39.92 -14.59 -15.21
CA HIS A 213 40.07 -13.18 -15.59
C HIS A 213 38.70 -12.50 -15.61
N LYS A 214 38.40 -11.76 -14.54
CA LYS A 214 37.11 -11.08 -14.35
C LYS A 214 37.04 -9.70 -14.98
N ASP A 215 38.09 -9.23 -15.65
CA ASP A 215 38.17 -7.82 -16.05
C ASP A 215 37.74 -7.57 -17.51
N ARG A 216 37.18 -8.58 -18.20
CA ARG A 216 36.65 -8.38 -19.56
C ARG A 216 35.33 -7.60 -19.50
N ALA A 217 35.06 -6.77 -20.51
CA ALA A 217 33.75 -6.17 -20.70
C ALA A 217 32.73 -7.19 -21.23
N ALA A 218 31.46 -7.07 -20.86
CA ALA A 218 30.42 -7.97 -21.37
C ALA A 218 30.25 -7.88 -22.89
N SER A 219 30.52 -6.71 -23.49
CA SER A 219 30.51 -6.51 -24.94
C SER A 219 31.52 -7.39 -25.68
N ASN A 220 32.58 -7.86 -25.01
CA ASN A 220 33.66 -8.64 -25.63
C ASN A 220 33.43 -10.16 -25.53
N ALA A 221 32.35 -10.59 -24.86
CA ALA A 221 31.97 -11.99 -24.72
C ALA A 221 30.48 -12.15 -25.06
N GLN A 222 30.21 -12.58 -26.28
CA GLN A 222 28.88 -12.65 -26.89
C GLN A 222 28.45 -14.10 -27.09
N ILE A 223 27.24 -14.42 -26.64
CA ILE A 223 26.53 -15.66 -26.96
C ILE A 223 25.26 -15.29 -27.73
N THR A 224 25.30 -15.44 -29.05
CA THR A 224 24.20 -15.12 -29.96
C THR A 224 23.67 -16.38 -30.61
N ALA A 225 22.53 -16.89 -30.13
CA ALA A 225 21.91 -18.11 -30.63
C ALA A 225 20.47 -18.23 -30.10
N GLN A 226 19.70 -19.16 -30.69
CA GLN A 226 18.57 -19.79 -30.01
C GLN A 226 19.00 -21.17 -29.47
N GLY A 227 18.20 -21.79 -28.61
CA GLY A 227 18.45 -23.17 -28.17
C GLY A 227 18.39 -23.39 -26.66
N THR A 228 18.89 -24.54 -26.21
CA THR A 228 18.72 -25.00 -24.82
C THR A 228 20.02 -25.48 -24.18
N ILE A 229 20.32 -24.95 -23.00
CA ILE A 229 21.41 -25.39 -22.11
C ILE A 229 20.79 -26.17 -20.95
N THR A 230 21.00 -27.48 -20.90
CA THR A 230 20.46 -28.40 -19.89
C THR A 230 21.54 -28.81 -18.89
N LEU A 231 21.31 -28.47 -17.62
CA LEU A 231 22.19 -28.80 -16.49
C LEU A 231 21.64 -30.01 -15.74
N THR A 232 22.36 -31.13 -15.75
CA THR A 232 21.93 -32.42 -15.17
C THR A 232 22.73 -32.83 -13.93
N GLY A 233 23.77 -32.08 -13.56
CA GLY A 233 24.63 -32.37 -12.41
C GLY A 233 24.12 -31.82 -11.08
N GLU A 234 23.93 -32.68 -10.08
CA GLU A 234 23.62 -32.27 -8.70
C GLU A 234 24.81 -31.56 -8.03
N LYS A 235 24.51 -30.56 -7.18
CA LYS A 235 25.51 -29.75 -6.46
C LYS A 235 26.54 -29.06 -7.37
N LYS A 236 26.13 -28.71 -8.59
CA LYS A 236 26.93 -27.96 -9.57
C LYS A 236 26.51 -26.49 -9.66
N GLN A 237 27.18 -25.76 -10.54
CA GLN A 237 26.95 -24.33 -10.73
C GLN A 237 26.70 -23.98 -12.20
N PHE A 238 25.77 -23.05 -12.42
CA PHE A 238 25.73 -22.27 -13.65
C PHE A 238 26.39 -20.91 -13.39
N ARG A 239 27.39 -20.56 -14.21
CA ARG A 239 28.22 -19.37 -13.99
C ARG A 239 28.18 -18.44 -15.19
N LEU A 240 27.93 -17.16 -14.92
CA LEU A 240 28.06 -16.07 -15.89
C LEU A 240 28.99 -15.03 -15.30
N ASN A 241 29.95 -14.56 -16.09
CA ASN A 241 30.76 -13.41 -15.73
C ASN A 241 31.05 -12.54 -16.94
N ASN A 242 30.65 -11.27 -16.88
CA ASN A 242 30.89 -10.26 -17.92
C ASN A 242 30.60 -10.79 -19.32
N VAL A 243 29.32 -10.98 -19.63
CA VAL A 243 28.87 -11.66 -20.84
C VAL A 243 27.58 -11.06 -21.38
N SER A 244 27.46 -11.02 -22.70
CA SER A 244 26.25 -10.65 -23.41
C SER A 244 25.53 -11.90 -23.92
N LEU A 245 24.25 -12.05 -23.59
CA LEU A 245 23.38 -13.15 -23.99
C LEU A 245 22.33 -12.63 -24.96
N ASN A 246 22.44 -13.00 -26.23
CA ASN A 246 21.58 -12.55 -27.31
C ASN A 246 20.71 -13.72 -27.79
N GLY A 247 19.53 -13.85 -27.19
CA GLY A 247 18.57 -14.92 -27.49
C GLY A 247 17.76 -14.60 -28.74
N THR A 248 18.19 -15.11 -29.89
CA THR A 248 17.49 -14.91 -31.18
C THR A 248 16.29 -15.85 -31.32
N GLY A 249 15.42 -15.66 -32.33
CA GLY A 249 14.33 -16.59 -32.65
C GLY A 249 13.49 -17.03 -31.44
N GLY A 250 13.48 -18.34 -31.15
CA GLY A 250 12.79 -18.94 -30.01
C GLY A 250 13.40 -18.66 -28.63
N GLY A 251 14.54 -17.96 -28.59
CA GLY A 251 15.26 -17.57 -27.38
C GLY A 251 16.31 -18.58 -26.92
N LEU A 252 17.12 -18.14 -25.95
CA LEU A 252 18.14 -18.95 -25.28
C LEU A 252 17.61 -19.39 -23.91
N ASN A 253 17.43 -20.70 -23.72
CA ASN A 253 16.83 -21.27 -22.52
C ASN A 253 17.86 -22.08 -21.73
N ILE A 254 18.12 -21.71 -20.49
CA ILE A 254 18.99 -22.42 -19.57
C ILE A 254 18.10 -23.14 -18.56
N ILE A 255 18.12 -24.47 -18.58
CA ILE A 255 17.23 -25.33 -17.79
C ILE A 255 18.06 -26.16 -16.82
N SER A 256 17.71 -26.06 -15.53
CA SER A 256 18.22 -26.97 -14.51
C SER A 256 17.27 -28.15 -14.31
N ALA A 257 17.74 -29.35 -14.63
CA ALA A 257 16.98 -30.59 -14.45
C ALA A 257 17.11 -31.17 -13.02
N VAL A 258 17.92 -30.54 -12.17
CA VAL A 258 18.32 -31.03 -10.84
C VAL A 258 17.85 -30.13 -9.71
N GLY A 259 17.78 -30.71 -8.51
CA GLY A 259 17.29 -30.00 -7.34
C GLY A 259 18.33 -29.04 -6.72
N ASN A 260 19.57 -29.50 -6.50
CA ASN A 260 20.62 -28.70 -5.83
C ASN A 260 21.60 -28.05 -6.81
N LEU A 261 21.11 -27.26 -7.76
CA LEU A 261 21.93 -26.33 -8.53
C LEU A 261 22.06 -24.96 -7.82
N SER A 262 23.23 -24.35 -7.90
CA SER A 262 23.44 -22.93 -7.59
C SER A 262 23.70 -22.13 -8.87
N HIS A 263 23.24 -20.88 -8.90
CA HIS A 263 23.63 -19.94 -9.95
C HIS A 263 24.59 -18.92 -9.36
N LYS A 264 25.61 -18.55 -10.12
CA LYS A 264 26.53 -17.47 -9.77
C LYS A 264 26.66 -16.54 -10.97
N LEU A 265 26.00 -15.39 -10.88
CA LEU A 265 25.99 -14.39 -11.94
C LEU A 265 26.78 -13.19 -11.43
N ASP A 266 27.90 -12.88 -12.07
CA ASP A 266 28.87 -11.88 -11.63
C ASP A 266 29.10 -10.81 -12.70
N GLY A 267 29.27 -9.55 -12.31
CA GLY A 267 29.71 -8.47 -13.21
C GLY A 267 28.60 -7.93 -14.12
N GLU A 268 28.97 -7.43 -15.30
CA GLU A 268 28.06 -6.89 -16.31
C GLU A 268 27.40 -8.03 -17.11
N ILE A 269 26.08 -7.93 -17.30
CA ILE A 269 25.34 -8.84 -18.18
C ILE A 269 24.51 -8.01 -19.14
N ASN A 270 24.70 -8.22 -20.44
CA ASN A 270 23.88 -7.59 -21.47
C ASN A 270 22.95 -8.63 -22.08
N VAL A 271 21.72 -8.25 -22.40
CA VAL A 271 20.70 -9.15 -22.94
C VAL A 271 20.01 -8.49 -24.12
N SER A 272 19.92 -9.24 -25.22
CA SER A 272 19.03 -8.92 -26.34
C SER A 272 18.15 -10.13 -26.68
N GLY A 273 16.98 -9.87 -27.28
CA GLY A 273 15.99 -10.90 -27.56
C GLY A 273 15.48 -11.59 -26.28
N ASN A 274 15.27 -12.91 -26.32
CA ASN A 274 14.64 -13.67 -25.24
C ASN A 274 15.63 -14.61 -24.53
N VAL A 275 15.89 -14.38 -23.24
CA VAL A 275 16.78 -15.21 -22.41
C VAL A 275 16.06 -15.65 -21.14
N THR A 276 16.04 -16.96 -20.88
CA THR A 276 15.44 -17.54 -19.68
C THR A 276 16.43 -18.43 -18.95
N ILE A 277 16.64 -18.19 -17.65
CA ILE A 277 17.31 -19.10 -16.73
C ILE A 277 16.24 -19.69 -15.82
N ASN A 278 15.99 -21.00 -15.93
CA ASN A 278 14.93 -21.69 -15.21
C ASN A 278 15.44 -22.87 -14.40
N GLN A 279 15.31 -22.75 -13.08
CA GLN A 279 15.33 -23.86 -12.16
C GLN A 279 13.98 -23.96 -11.44
N THR A 280 13.12 -24.84 -11.95
CA THR A 280 11.89 -25.26 -11.28
C THR A 280 12.05 -26.70 -10.82
N THR A 281 12.08 -26.93 -9.51
CA THR A 281 12.34 -28.26 -8.98
C THR A 281 11.11 -29.17 -9.08
N SER A 282 11.30 -30.49 -9.07
CA SER A 282 10.18 -31.43 -9.00
C SER A 282 9.48 -31.36 -7.65
N SER A 283 8.15 -31.43 -7.64
CA SER A 283 7.32 -31.46 -6.42
C SER A 283 7.58 -32.70 -5.55
N ARG A 284 8.22 -33.74 -6.12
CA ARG A 284 8.54 -34.99 -5.42
C ARG A 284 9.79 -34.88 -4.55
N LEU A 285 10.69 -33.93 -4.85
CA LEU A 285 11.94 -33.78 -4.14
C LEU A 285 11.73 -33.48 -2.65
N SER A 286 12.62 -34.02 -1.84
CA SER A 286 12.75 -33.66 -0.44
C SER A 286 13.42 -32.29 -0.29
N SER A 287 13.24 -31.67 0.87
CA SER A 287 13.74 -30.31 1.11
C SER A 287 15.25 -30.17 0.95
N TRP A 288 16.04 -31.09 1.50
CA TRP A 288 17.51 -31.08 1.36
C TRP A 288 17.99 -31.33 -0.07
N GLN A 289 17.13 -31.83 -0.96
CA GLN A 289 17.44 -31.98 -2.39
C GLN A 289 17.23 -30.67 -3.16
N SER A 290 16.74 -29.62 -2.51
CA SER A 290 16.52 -28.30 -3.09
C SER A 290 16.82 -27.21 -2.04
N ALA A 291 18.05 -27.23 -1.53
CA ALA A 291 18.50 -26.35 -0.44
C ALA A 291 19.56 -25.33 -0.88
N HIS A 292 20.28 -25.56 -1.98
CA HIS A 292 21.37 -24.67 -2.41
C HIS A 292 20.89 -23.29 -2.87
N SER A 293 21.46 -22.24 -2.26
CA SER A 293 21.25 -20.84 -2.61
C SER A 293 21.91 -20.46 -3.94
N SER A 294 21.39 -19.41 -4.56
CA SER A 294 22.01 -18.75 -5.72
C SER A 294 22.51 -17.34 -5.36
N TYR A 295 23.49 -16.86 -6.12
CA TYR A 295 24.22 -15.63 -5.87
C TYR A 295 24.10 -14.73 -7.10
N TRP A 296 23.49 -13.57 -6.89
CA TRP A 296 23.34 -12.52 -7.88
C TRP A 296 24.28 -11.37 -7.51
N ASN A 297 25.45 -11.38 -8.13
CA ASN A 297 26.52 -10.37 -7.98
C ASN A 297 26.65 -9.56 -9.28
N VAL A 298 25.55 -9.41 -10.02
CA VAL A 298 25.52 -8.63 -11.26
C VAL A 298 25.61 -7.15 -10.91
N SER A 299 26.62 -6.47 -11.44
CA SER A 299 26.84 -5.04 -11.26
C SER A 299 25.84 -4.23 -12.07
N THR A 300 25.66 -4.60 -13.34
CA THR A 300 24.74 -3.99 -14.29
C THR A 300 24.11 -5.05 -15.17
N LEU A 301 22.78 -5.08 -15.22
CA LEU A 301 22.00 -5.84 -16.20
C LEU A 301 21.44 -4.87 -17.25
N THR A 302 21.89 -4.97 -18.49
CA THR A 302 21.42 -4.13 -19.60
C THR A 302 20.54 -4.95 -20.55
N LEU A 303 19.33 -4.49 -20.83
CA LEU A 303 18.43 -5.08 -21.82
C LEU A 303 18.24 -4.12 -22.98
N SER A 304 18.39 -4.61 -24.21
CA SER A 304 17.98 -3.91 -25.43
C SER A 304 16.46 -3.72 -25.49
N ASP A 305 15.99 -2.84 -26.37
CA ASP A 305 14.56 -2.63 -26.60
C ASP A 305 13.83 -3.94 -26.90
N ASN A 306 12.65 -4.11 -26.29
CA ASN A 306 11.80 -5.30 -26.37
C ASN A 306 12.45 -6.62 -25.92
N ALA A 307 13.66 -6.60 -25.35
CA ALA A 307 14.30 -7.81 -24.83
C ALA A 307 13.59 -8.31 -23.57
N LYS A 308 13.63 -9.63 -23.35
CA LYS A 308 13.08 -10.27 -22.16
C LYS A 308 14.14 -11.12 -21.48
N PHE A 309 14.39 -10.82 -20.21
CA PHE A 309 15.19 -11.65 -19.32
C PHE A 309 14.31 -12.23 -18.22
N THR A 310 14.36 -13.55 -18.02
CA THR A 310 13.59 -14.23 -16.97
C THR A 310 14.49 -15.13 -16.14
N PHE A 311 14.52 -14.91 -14.83
CA PHE A 311 15.23 -15.74 -13.87
C PHE A 311 14.25 -16.43 -12.92
N ILE A 312 14.19 -17.76 -12.98
CA ILE A 312 13.29 -18.59 -12.17
C ILE A 312 14.12 -19.47 -11.23
N LYS A 313 13.94 -19.28 -9.93
CA LYS A 313 14.45 -20.16 -8.87
C LYS A 313 13.26 -20.57 -8.01
N TYR A 314 12.66 -21.70 -8.35
CA TYR A 314 11.35 -22.08 -7.84
C TYR A 314 11.34 -23.49 -7.26
N VAL A 315 11.21 -23.59 -5.94
CA VAL A 315 11.04 -24.85 -5.22
C VAL A 315 9.56 -25.25 -5.28
N ASN A 316 9.22 -26.16 -6.19
CA ASN A 316 7.82 -26.51 -6.44
C ASN A 316 7.18 -27.35 -5.33
N THR A 317 7.99 -28.04 -4.51
CA THR A 317 7.46 -28.80 -3.37
C THR A 317 6.85 -27.89 -2.30
N ASN A 318 5.73 -28.34 -1.72
CA ASN A 318 5.07 -27.68 -0.59
C ASN A 318 5.48 -28.31 0.76
N LYS A 319 6.45 -29.22 0.74
CA LYS A 319 6.95 -29.88 1.96
C LYS A 319 7.77 -28.88 2.77
N SER A 320 7.45 -28.78 4.06
CA SER A 320 8.26 -28.07 5.05
C SER A 320 9.26 -29.02 5.70
N SER A 321 10.41 -28.53 6.16
CA SER A 321 11.37 -29.37 6.89
C SER A 321 12.00 -28.68 8.07
N ASP A 322 12.14 -29.45 9.16
CA ASP A 322 12.92 -29.07 10.31
C ASP A 322 14.39 -29.38 10.04
N LEU A 323 15.18 -28.33 9.88
CA LEU A 323 16.61 -28.38 9.63
C LEU A 323 17.43 -28.16 10.93
N SER A 324 16.81 -28.30 12.11
CA SER A 324 17.49 -28.08 13.40
C SER A 324 18.73 -28.95 13.55
N ASN A 325 18.70 -30.18 13.03
CA ASN A 325 19.82 -31.13 13.06
C ASN A 325 20.66 -31.13 11.77
N SER A 326 20.35 -30.26 10.80
CA SER A 326 21.09 -30.14 9.54
C SER A 326 22.32 -29.23 9.69
N ARG A 327 23.41 -29.58 8.98
CA ARG A 327 24.53 -28.66 8.73
C ARG A 327 24.21 -27.65 7.62
N GLU A 328 23.24 -27.97 6.75
CA GLU A 328 22.77 -27.08 5.69
C GLU A 328 21.85 -26.02 6.28
N THR A 329 22.28 -24.76 6.21
CA THR A 329 21.52 -23.60 6.68
C THR A 329 20.84 -22.85 5.53
N ASN A 330 21.12 -23.21 4.27
CA ASN A 330 20.47 -22.62 3.12
C ASN A 330 19.12 -23.28 2.82
N PHE A 331 18.24 -22.52 2.17
CA PHE A 331 16.87 -22.95 1.84
C PHE A 331 16.48 -22.47 0.44
N ALA A 332 17.37 -22.74 -0.53
CA ALA A 332 17.19 -22.40 -1.95
C ALA A 332 16.85 -20.93 -2.21
N GLY A 333 17.44 -20.05 -1.40
CA GLY A 333 17.31 -18.61 -1.51
C GLY A 333 18.11 -18.00 -2.65
N VAL A 334 17.97 -16.68 -2.81
CA VAL A 334 18.80 -15.87 -3.72
C VAL A 334 19.35 -14.67 -2.95
N LYS A 335 20.68 -14.51 -3.00
CA LYS A 335 21.38 -13.40 -2.36
C LYS A 335 21.81 -12.41 -3.43
N PHE A 336 21.27 -11.21 -3.35
CA PHE A 336 21.50 -10.09 -4.26
C PHE A 336 22.55 -9.17 -3.65
N TYR A 337 23.80 -9.36 -4.04
CA TYR A 337 24.94 -8.60 -3.53
C TYR A 337 25.31 -7.42 -4.40
N GLY A 338 25.07 -7.47 -5.72
CA GLY A 338 25.63 -6.50 -6.66
C GLY A 338 27.15 -6.43 -6.64
N ASP A 339 27.72 -5.45 -7.34
CA ASP A 339 29.14 -5.09 -7.22
C ASP A 339 29.26 -3.70 -6.60
N GLY A 340 30.25 -3.49 -5.72
CA GLY A 340 30.40 -2.24 -4.97
C GLY A 340 29.15 -1.82 -4.17
N SER A 341 28.34 -2.79 -3.72
CA SER A 341 27.05 -2.56 -3.05
C SER A 341 25.98 -1.83 -3.91
N GLN A 342 26.05 -1.97 -5.23
CA GLN A 342 25.06 -1.48 -6.19
C GLN A 342 24.62 -2.57 -7.19
N MET A 343 23.33 -2.57 -7.51
CA MET A 343 22.75 -3.33 -8.63
C MET A 343 22.06 -2.37 -9.58
N LYS A 344 22.47 -2.36 -10.85
CA LYS A 344 21.94 -1.47 -11.87
C LYS A 344 21.14 -2.24 -12.92
N PHE A 345 19.97 -1.71 -13.28
CA PHE A 345 19.14 -2.20 -14.37
C PHE A 345 19.02 -1.12 -15.45
N ASN A 346 19.60 -1.36 -16.62
CA ASN A 346 19.44 -0.50 -17.78
C ASN A 346 18.43 -1.19 -18.71
N VAL A 347 17.17 -0.77 -18.68
CA VAL A 347 16.08 -1.47 -19.39
C VAL A 347 15.59 -0.66 -20.57
N GLY A 348 15.84 -1.15 -21.79
CA GLY A 348 15.36 -0.57 -23.04
C GLY A 348 13.84 -0.43 -23.10
N ASN A 349 13.35 0.30 -24.11
CA ASN A 349 11.93 0.54 -24.29
C ASN A 349 11.19 -0.79 -24.52
N GLY A 350 10.11 -1.02 -23.78
CA GLY A 350 9.34 -2.27 -23.84
C GLY A 350 10.08 -3.52 -23.31
N ALA A 351 11.31 -3.38 -22.80
CA ALA A 351 12.07 -4.50 -22.26
C ALA A 351 11.51 -4.98 -20.91
N LYS A 352 11.67 -6.26 -20.59
CA LYS A 352 11.16 -6.88 -19.36
C LYS A 352 12.20 -7.74 -18.65
N VAL A 353 12.47 -7.41 -17.38
CA VAL A 353 13.23 -8.24 -16.43
C VAL A 353 12.25 -8.88 -15.45
N GLU A 354 12.27 -10.19 -15.31
CA GLU A 354 11.37 -10.92 -14.42
C GLU A 354 12.14 -11.91 -13.54
N PHE A 355 11.96 -11.80 -12.22
CA PHE A 355 12.48 -12.74 -11.23
C PHE A 355 11.31 -13.48 -10.61
N LYS A 356 11.26 -14.81 -10.76
CA LYS A 356 10.27 -15.66 -10.09
C LYS A 356 10.96 -16.52 -9.04
N LEU A 357 10.72 -16.21 -7.77
CA LEU A 357 11.47 -16.76 -6.64
C LEU A 357 10.52 -17.51 -5.70
N LYS A 358 10.83 -18.78 -5.41
CA LYS A 358 10.18 -19.55 -4.35
C LYS A 358 11.23 -20.39 -3.62
N PRO A 359 11.64 -19.98 -2.41
CA PRO A 359 12.60 -20.74 -1.61
C PRO A 359 11.92 -21.93 -0.93
N ASN A 360 12.74 -22.73 -0.24
CA ASN A 360 12.29 -23.84 0.59
C ASN A 360 11.80 -23.36 1.97
N GLU A 361 11.01 -24.19 2.67
CA GLU A 361 10.47 -23.87 3.99
C GLU A 361 11.28 -24.54 5.12
N ASN A 362 11.99 -23.72 5.89
CA ASN A 362 12.72 -24.15 7.09
C ASN A 362 11.91 -23.88 8.38
N THR A 363 11.43 -24.94 9.03
CA THR A 363 10.58 -24.86 10.23
C THR A 363 11.35 -24.94 11.55
N SER A 364 12.68 -25.05 11.52
CA SER A 364 13.56 -25.26 12.69
C SER A 364 13.22 -24.35 13.87
N ARG A 365 13.03 -24.89 15.08
CA ARG A 365 12.69 -24.07 16.25
C ARG A 365 13.91 -23.50 16.99
N ASN A 366 15.05 -24.20 16.91
CA ASN A 366 16.19 -23.95 17.79
C ASN A 366 17.39 -23.29 17.09
N LYS A 367 17.25 -22.88 15.82
CA LYS A 367 18.32 -22.23 15.04
C LYS A 367 17.84 -20.89 14.48
N PRO A 368 18.74 -19.89 14.36
CA PRO A 368 18.44 -18.68 13.60
C PRO A 368 17.99 -19.08 12.20
N LYS A 369 16.82 -18.62 11.81
CA LYS A 369 16.34 -18.72 10.43
C LYS A 369 16.91 -17.48 9.73
N PRO A 370 17.74 -17.59 8.69
CA PRO A 370 17.95 -16.47 7.76
C PRO A 370 16.70 -16.22 6.91
N LEU A 371 16.62 -15.05 6.27
CA LEU A 371 15.64 -14.80 5.22
C LEU A 371 16.19 -15.38 3.90
N PRO A 372 15.39 -16.13 3.11
CA PRO A 372 15.88 -16.78 1.89
C PRO A 372 16.25 -15.81 0.78
N ILE A 373 15.51 -14.71 0.66
CA ILE A 373 15.74 -13.71 -0.38
C ILE A 373 16.32 -12.50 0.30
N GLN A 374 17.54 -12.10 -0.07
CA GLN A 374 18.26 -11.05 0.63
C GLN A 374 18.84 -10.06 -0.36
N PHE A 375 18.49 -8.79 -0.21
CA PHE A 375 19.02 -7.67 -0.97
C PHE A 375 20.02 -6.91 -0.10
N PHE A 376 21.31 -7.09 -0.39
CA PHE A 376 22.43 -6.44 0.31
C PHE A 376 22.98 -5.21 -0.44
N SER A 377 22.46 -4.96 -1.63
CA SER A 377 22.86 -3.88 -2.52
C SER A 377 21.76 -2.86 -2.70
N ASN A 378 22.15 -1.61 -2.87
CA ASN A 378 21.25 -0.59 -3.39
C ASN A 378 20.81 -0.93 -4.82
N ILE A 379 19.61 -0.52 -5.19
CA ILE A 379 19.04 -0.81 -6.50
C ILE A 379 18.94 0.49 -7.28
N SER A 380 19.34 0.46 -8.55
CA SER A 380 18.99 1.51 -9.50
C SER A 380 18.45 0.93 -10.79
N ALA A 381 17.44 1.59 -11.37
CA ALA A 381 16.87 1.22 -12.65
C ALA A 381 16.63 2.47 -13.52
N THR A 382 16.92 2.37 -14.81
CA THR A 382 16.75 3.47 -15.76
C THR A 382 16.34 2.94 -17.13
N GLY A 383 15.54 3.73 -17.85
CA GLY A 383 15.02 3.42 -19.19
C GLY A 383 13.49 3.31 -19.24
N GLY A 384 12.94 2.71 -20.30
CA GLY A 384 11.48 2.66 -20.56
C GLY A 384 10.83 1.29 -20.34
N GLY A 385 11.55 0.36 -19.69
CA GLY A 385 11.11 -1.02 -19.50
C GLY A 385 10.49 -1.32 -18.12
N THR A 386 10.33 -2.61 -17.83
CA THR A 386 9.80 -3.13 -16.56
C THR A 386 10.81 -4.03 -15.86
N VAL A 387 10.94 -3.86 -14.55
CA VAL A 387 11.66 -4.80 -13.67
C VAL A 387 10.69 -5.34 -12.64
N PHE A 388 10.55 -6.66 -12.59
CA PHE A 388 9.56 -7.32 -11.75
C PHE A 388 10.15 -8.46 -10.92
N PHE A 389 9.97 -8.39 -9.60
CA PHE A 389 10.25 -9.48 -8.67
C PHE A 389 8.95 -10.08 -8.17
N ASP A 390 8.78 -11.38 -8.36
CA ASP A 390 7.62 -12.15 -7.94
C ASP A 390 8.04 -13.22 -6.93
N ILE A 391 7.72 -12.98 -5.65
CA ILE A 391 8.23 -13.73 -4.51
C ILE A 391 7.12 -14.57 -3.89
N TYR A 392 7.27 -15.88 -3.99
CA TYR A 392 6.38 -16.87 -3.40
C TYR A 392 7.00 -17.51 -2.16
N ALA A 393 6.15 -18.08 -1.31
CA ALA A 393 6.58 -18.94 -0.21
C ALA A 393 5.54 -20.04 0.03
N ASN A 394 5.97 -21.10 0.71
CA ASN A 394 5.04 -22.02 1.35
C ASN A 394 4.43 -21.38 2.62
N PHE A 395 3.48 -22.06 3.24
CA PHE A 395 2.62 -21.51 4.28
C PHE A 395 3.36 -20.83 5.45
N ARG A 396 4.46 -21.39 5.98
CA ARG A 396 5.26 -20.76 7.06
C ARG A 396 6.64 -20.30 6.61
N ALA A 397 6.89 -20.26 5.31
CA ALA A 397 8.16 -19.81 4.77
C ALA A 397 8.29 -18.29 4.90
N ARG A 398 9.55 -17.86 4.92
CA ARG A 398 9.93 -16.45 5.11
C ARG A 398 10.25 -15.83 3.75
N SER A 399 10.18 -14.51 3.65
CA SER A 399 10.22 -13.81 2.37
C SER A 399 11.56 -13.11 2.12
N ALA A 400 11.57 -11.77 2.17
CA ALA A 400 12.64 -10.94 1.65
C ALA A 400 13.17 -9.95 2.68
N GLU A 401 14.49 -9.84 2.72
CA GLU A 401 15.24 -8.84 3.47
C GLU A 401 15.68 -7.71 2.53
N LEU A 402 15.33 -6.46 2.85
CA LEU A 402 15.90 -5.27 2.22
C LEU A 402 16.94 -4.67 3.16
N ASN A 403 18.20 -5.04 2.94
CA ASN A 403 19.36 -4.56 3.69
C ASN A 403 20.17 -3.56 2.85
N MET A 404 19.47 -2.53 2.40
CA MET A 404 19.97 -1.49 1.50
C MET A 404 19.47 -0.11 1.99
N SER A 405 20.07 0.95 1.46
CA SER A 405 19.74 2.33 1.84
C SER A 405 19.16 3.15 0.69
N LEU A 406 19.24 2.66 -0.55
CA LEU A 406 18.77 3.38 -1.72
C LEU A 406 18.09 2.46 -2.73
N ILE A 407 16.91 2.91 -3.21
CA ILE A 407 16.26 2.46 -4.43
C ILE A 407 16.09 3.69 -5.33
N ASN A 408 16.65 3.68 -6.53
CA ASN A 408 16.65 4.81 -7.46
C ASN A 408 16.14 4.40 -8.85
N ILE A 409 14.89 4.75 -9.16
CA ILE A 409 14.17 4.40 -10.38
C ILE A 409 13.95 5.68 -11.20
N SER A 410 14.26 5.65 -12.49
CA SER A 410 14.29 6.84 -13.33
C SER A 410 13.87 6.58 -14.78
N LYS A 411 13.56 7.66 -15.52
CA LYS A 411 13.27 7.67 -16.97
C LYS A 411 12.06 6.83 -17.42
N GLY A 412 11.09 6.60 -16.54
CA GLY A 412 9.84 5.91 -16.90
C GLY A 412 9.80 4.42 -16.58
N VAL A 413 10.82 3.87 -15.89
CA VAL A 413 10.82 2.45 -15.50
C VAL A 413 9.63 2.14 -14.59
N ASN A 414 8.97 1.01 -14.86
CA ASN A 414 8.06 0.38 -13.91
C ASN A 414 8.80 -0.68 -13.10
N PHE A 415 9.03 -0.41 -11.81
CA PHE A 415 9.73 -1.34 -10.91
C PHE A 415 8.78 -1.87 -9.84
N SER A 416 8.59 -3.19 -9.78
CA SER A 416 7.67 -3.81 -8.82
C SER A 416 8.30 -5.01 -8.11
N MET A 417 8.08 -5.09 -6.81
CA MET A 417 8.39 -6.25 -5.97
C MET A 417 7.10 -6.74 -5.32
N HIS A 418 6.59 -7.86 -5.81
CA HIS A 418 5.42 -8.52 -5.27
C HIS A 418 5.81 -9.70 -4.39
N SER A 419 5.09 -9.83 -3.28
CA SER A 419 5.20 -10.98 -2.39
C SER A 419 3.85 -11.63 -2.15
N HIS A 420 3.87 -12.96 -2.10
CA HIS A 420 2.74 -13.84 -1.79
C HIS A 420 2.96 -14.58 -0.46
N VAL A 421 3.81 -14.06 0.42
CA VAL A 421 4.19 -14.73 1.68
C VAL A 421 3.26 -14.33 2.82
N ARG A 422 2.56 -15.27 3.45
CA ARG A 422 1.59 -14.99 4.54
C ARG A 422 2.05 -15.41 5.94
N GLY A 423 2.90 -16.42 6.05
CA GLY A 423 3.32 -17.01 7.33
C GLY A 423 4.42 -16.26 8.09
N ASP A 424 5.10 -15.33 7.41
CA ASP A 424 6.07 -14.39 7.97
C ASP A 424 5.87 -13.01 7.33
N ASN A 425 6.61 -12.00 7.75
CA ASN A 425 6.59 -10.69 7.11
C ASN A 425 7.07 -10.81 5.65
N ALA A 426 6.35 -10.18 4.72
CA ALA A 426 6.68 -10.25 3.30
C ALA A 426 7.95 -9.46 2.96
N PHE A 427 8.17 -8.32 3.60
CA PHE A 427 9.36 -7.51 3.47
C PHE A 427 9.85 -7.02 4.83
N GLU A 428 11.15 -7.19 5.08
CA GLU A 428 11.86 -6.71 6.26
C GLU A 428 12.87 -5.64 5.85
N ILE A 429 12.63 -4.38 6.21
CA ILE A 429 13.55 -3.27 5.91
C ILE A 429 14.50 -3.10 7.10
N LYS A 430 15.80 -3.30 6.86
CA LYS A 430 16.82 -3.38 7.91
C LYS A 430 17.65 -2.11 8.12
N LYS A 431 17.48 -1.10 7.27
CA LYS A 431 18.20 0.18 7.31
C LYS A 431 17.25 1.32 6.94
N ASP A 432 17.66 2.54 7.24
CA ASP A 432 17.03 3.72 6.66
C ASP A 432 17.09 3.63 5.13
N LEU A 433 15.92 3.82 4.50
CA LEU A 433 15.72 3.56 3.08
C LEU A 433 15.25 4.84 2.38
N THR A 434 16.03 5.27 1.39
CA THR A 434 15.64 6.33 0.46
C THR A 434 15.11 5.71 -0.83
N ILE A 435 13.92 6.13 -1.25
CA ILE A 435 13.27 5.71 -2.49
C ILE A 435 13.13 6.93 -3.39
N ASN A 436 13.78 6.92 -4.55
CA ASN A 436 13.57 7.88 -5.61
C ASN A 436 12.91 7.15 -6.79
N ALA A 437 11.73 7.62 -7.21
CA ALA A 437 11.06 7.11 -8.40
C ALA A 437 10.65 8.24 -9.35
N THR A 438 11.33 9.39 -9.34
CA THR A 438 10.98 10.55 -10.19
C THR A 438 10.72 10.13 -11.65
N ASP A 439 9.60 10.60 -12.19
CA ASP A 439 9.08 10.25 -13.52
C ASP A 439 8.89 8.75 -13.77
N SER A 440 8.77 7.95 -12.70
CA SER A 440 8.78 6.48 -12.73
C SER A 440 7.81 5.90 -11.68
N GLN A 441 7.67 4.56 -11.64
CA GLN A 441 6.82 3.85 -10.68
C GLN A 441 7.65 2.89 -9.83
N PHE A 442 7.39 2.87 -8.52
CA PHE A 442 7.93 1.86 -7.61
C PHE A 442 6.84 1.25 -6.72
N ASN A 443 6.77 -0.09 -6.72
CA ASN A 443 5.80 -0.85 -5.94
C ASN A 443 6.51 -1.87 -5.05
N LEU A 444 6.27 -1.79 -3.74
CA LEU A 444 6.67 -2.80 -2.76
C LEU A 444 5.41 -3.34 -2.08
N GLU A 445 4.85 -4.41 -2.66
CA GLU A 445 3.50 -4.83 -2.35
C GLU A 445 3.41 -6.31 -2.00
N GLN A 446 2.62 -6.61 -0.97
CA GLN A 446 2.07 -7.94 -0.79
C GLN A 446 0.73 -8.02 -1.53
N THR A 447 0.65 -8.85 -2.56
CA THR A 447 -0.51 -8.91 -3.45
C THR A 447 -1.57 -9.88 -2.93
N LEU A 448 -2.82 -9.74 -3.38
CA LEU A 448 -3.90 -10.65 -3.00
C LEU A 448 -3.67 -12.02 -3.68
N ASP A 449 -3.89 -13.10 -2.94
CA ASP A 449 -3.76 -14.47 -3.42
C ASP A 449 -4.99 -15.30 -2.99
N SER A 450 -4.95 -16.61 -3.27
CA SER A 450 -6.06 -17.53 -2.97
C SER A 450 -6.12 -17.96 -1.50
N TYR A 451 -5.19 -17.52 -0.64
CA TYR A 451 -5.21 -17.92 0.77
C TYR A 451 -6.33 -17.19 1.50
N SER A 452 -7.23 -17.94 2.11
CA SER A 452 -8.37 -17.39 2.85
C SER A 452 -8.21 -17.53 4.36
N GLY A 453 -8.51 -16.46 5.12
CA GLY A 453 -8.69 -16.52 6.57
C GLY A 453 -7.98 -15.41 7.36
N SER A 454 -8.39 -15.24 8.61
CA SER A 454 -7.82 -14.26 9.56
C SER A 454 -6.53 -14.74 10.25
N GLY A 455 -6.06 -15.97 9.98
CA GLY A 455 -4.89 -16.58 10.63
C GLY A 455 -3.53 -15.99 10.22
N PHE A 456 -3.51 -15.00 9.33
CA PHE A 456 -2.29 -14.35 8.85
C PHE A 456 -2.13 -12.95 9.46
N SER A 457 -1.43 -12.91 10.60
CA SER A 457 -1.18 -11.69 11.37
C SER A 457 0.11 -10.95 10.98
N ARG A 458 0.87 -11.49 10.03
CA ARG A 458 2.15 -10.93 9.61
C ARG A 458 1.98 -9.75 8.66
N ASN A 459 3.00 -8.91 8.62
CA ASN A 459 2.97 -7.65 7.89
C ASN A 459 3.46 -7.83 6.44
N ALA A 460 2.86 -7.08 5.51
CA ALA A 460 3.42 -6.88 4.18
C ALA A 460 4.80 -6.20 4.29
N ILE A 461 4.88 -5.11 5.05
CA ILE A 461 6.13 -4.41 5.32
C ILE A 461 6.32 -4.30 6.83
N ASN A 462 7.50 -4.68 7.31
CA ASN A 462 7.94 -4.48 8.68
C ASN A 462 9.24 -3.65 8.68
N SER A 463 9.20 -2.47 9.28
CA SER A 463 10.34 -1.57 9.42
C SER A 463 10.24 -0.75 10.71
N THR A 464 11.36 -0.63 11.41
CA THR A 464 11.57 0.37 12.47
C THR A 464 12.45 1.53 12.01
N ASN A 465 12.90 1.49 10.76
CA ASN A 465 13.82 2.44 10.16
C ASN A 465 13.07 3.51 9.37
N ASN A 466 13.72 4.65 9.14
CA ASN A 466 13.15 5.76 8.40
C ASN A 466 12.99 5.41 6.91
N ILE A 467 11.91 5.91 6.30
CA ILE A 467 11.68 5.80 4.86
C ILE A 467 11.52 7.20 4.29
N THR A 468 12.40 7.59 3.38
CA THR A 468 12.35 8.88 2.68
C THR A 468 12.01 8.64 1.22
N ILE A 469 10.99 9.34 0.72
CA ILE A 469 10.50 9.21 -0.66
C ILE A 469 10.71 10.52 -1.40
N LEU A 470 11.61 10.51 -2.39
CA LEU A 470 12.13 11.69 -3.09
C LEU A 470 11.31 12.12 -4.31
N GLY A 471 10.51 11.23 -4.89
CA GLY A 471 9.73 11.57 -6.08
C GLY A 471 9.06 10.39 -6.75
N GLY A 472 8.15 10.69 -7.68
CA GLY A 472 7.43 9.71 -8.49
C GLY A 472 6.26 9.05 -7.79
N ASN A 473 5.70 8.02 -8.43
CA ASN A 473 4.59 7.27 -7.85
C ASN A 473 5.13 6.06 -7.07
N VAL A 474 4.83 6.02 -5.78
CA VAL A 474 5.32 4.96 -4.89
C VAL A 474 4.16 4.29 -4.17
N THR A 475 4.05 2.96 -4.26
CA THR A 475 3.04 2.19 -3.52
C THR A 475 3.72 1.22 -2.55
N LEU A 476 3.39 1.34 -1.27
CA LEU A 476 3.93 0.50 -0.20
C LEU A 476 2.79 -0.16 0.59
N GLY A 477 2.92 -1.44 0.90
CA GLY A 477 2.05 -2.16 1.83
C GLY A 477 1.45 -3.40 1.19
N GLY A 478 0.14 -3.66 1.38
CA GLY A 478 -0.44 -4.84 0.75
C GLY A 478 -1.95 -5.02 0.85
N ARG A 479 -2.39 -6.13 0.27
CA ARG A 479 -3.76 -6.63 0.27
C ARG A 479 -3.82 -7.92 1.08
N ASP A 480 -4.85 -8.00 1.92
CA ASP A 480 -5.01 -9.02 2.96
C ASP A 480 -3.88 -9.05 3.99
N SER A 481 -3.30 -7.89 4.28
CA SER A 481 -2.10 -7.78 5.10
C SER A 481 -2.00 -6.42 5.79
N SER A 482 -1.53 -6.43 7.02
CA SER A 482 -1.15 -5.22 7.75
C SER A 482 0.24 -4.73 7.30
N SER A 483 0.63 -3.51 7.65
CA SER A 483 2.03 -3.06 7.55
C SER A 483 2.41 -2.26 8.78
N SER A 484 3.67 -2.37 9.20
CA SER A 484 4.22 -1.65 10.35
C SER A 484 5.49 -0.94 9.94
N ILE A 485 5.44 0.38 9.84
CA ILE A 485 6.57 1.27 9.49
C ILE A 485 6.67 2.32 10.59
N THR A 486 7.37 2.00 11.68
CA THR A 486 7.40 2.84 12.89
C THR A 486 8.51 3.88 12.90
N GLY A 487 9.45 3.80 11.96
CA GLY A 487 10.38 4.89 11.68
C GLY A 487 9.66 6.09 11.05
N THR A 488 10.37 7.20 10.90
CA THR A 488 9.80 8.40 10.27
C THR A 488 9.62 8.19 8.78
N ILE A 489 8.45 8.53 8.26
CA ILE A 489 8.14 8.53 6.83
C ILE A 489 8.20 9.98 6.35
N ASN A 490 9.15 10.27 5.46
CA ASN A 490 9.31 11.59 4.85
C ASN A 490 8.93 11.53 3.36
N ILE A 491 7.97 12.34 2.92
CA ILE A 491 7.45 12.36 1.56
C ILE A 491 7.70 13.74 0.97
N THR A 492 8.67 13.85 0.07
CA THR A 492 9.04 15.13 -0.54
C THR A 492 8.03 15.61 -1.61
N SER A 493 8.14 16.87 -2.02
CA SER A 493 7.16 17.54 -2.90
C SER A 493 6.94 16.89 -4.27
N GLY A 494 7.95 16.21 -4.82
CA GLY A 494 7.85 15.51 -6.11
C GLY A 494 7.20 14.12 -6.02
N ALA A 495 6.82 13.66 -4.82
CA ALA A 495 6.35 12.30 -4.58
C ALA A 495 4.82 12.21 -4.51
N ASN A 496 4.26 11.16 -5.10
CA ASN A 496 2.86 10.74 -4.99
C ASN A 496 2.81 9.32 -4.42
N VAL A 497 2.55 9.23 -3.13
CA VAL A 497 2.71 8.01 -2.35
C VAL A 497 1.35 7.41 -2.02
N THR A 498 1.24 6.09 -2.13
CA THR A 498 0.14 5.31 -1.58
C THR A 498 0.66 4.35 -0.51
N LEU A 499 0.19 4.51 0.72
CA LEU A 499 0.39 3.52 1.78
C LEU A 499 -0.91 2.71 1.92
N GLN A 500 -0.82 1.38 1.90
CA GLN A 500 -2.03 0.55 1.91
C GLN A 500 -2.00 -0.67 2.84
N ALA A 501 -3.11 -0.90 3.55
CA ALA A 501 -3.42 -2.16 4.23
C ALA A 501 -4.87 -2.55 3.98
N LYS A 502 -5.14 -3.07 2.77
CA LYS A 502 -6.49 -3.44 2.35
C LYS A 502 -6.88 -4.78 2.95
N ASN A 503 -8.14 -4.93 3.36
CA ASN A 503 -8.71 -6.26 3.61
C ASN A 503 -8.68 -7.09 2.31
N GLY A 504 -8.63 -8.40 2.47
CA GLY A 504 -8.76 -9.36 1.37
C GLY A 504 -9.72 -10.46 1.79
N ASN A 505 -9.22 -11.69 1.89
CA ASN A 505 -10.02 -12.79 2.41
C ASN A 505 -10.10 -12.76 3.95
N GLY A 506 -9.17 -12.08 4.61
CA GLY A 506 -9.23 -11.71 6.03
C GLY A 506 -9.73 -10.29 6.27
N ALA A 507 -10.12 -10.02 7.53
CA ALA A 507 -10.57 -8.72 8.00
C ALA A 507 -9.54 -8.04 8.92
N ASN A 508 -9.80 -6.79 9.30
CA ASN A 508 -9.07 -5.99 10.29
C ASN A 508 -7.58 -5.77 9.96
N LYS A 509 -7.26 -5.60 8.68
CA LYS A 509 -5.90 -5.19 8.27
C LYS A 509 -5.65 -3.73 8.64
N LYS A 510 -4.41 -3.42 8.99
CA LYS A 510 -4.06 -2.12 9.57
C LYS A 510 -2.68 -1.63 9.12
N LEU A 511 -2.58 -0.34 8.84
CA LEU A 511 -1.31 0.38 8.78
C LEU A 511 -0.94 0.88 10.18
N THR A 512 0.27 0.59 10.65
CA THR A 512 0.85 1.19 11.85
C THR A 512 2.06 2.01 11.42
N LEU A 513 1.99 3.33 11.60
CA LEU A 513 2.97 4.30 11.11
C LEU A 513 3.57 5.09 12.28
N GLY A 514 4.85 5.43 12.19
CA GLY A 514 5.52 6.36 13.11
C GLY A 514 5.15 7.81 12.83
N ASN A 515 6.14 8.71 12.83
CA ASN A 515 5.96 10.08 12.37
C ASN A 515 5.80 10.11 10.84
N VAL A 516 4.91 10.97 10.34
CA VAL A 516 4.64 11.13 8.91
C VAL A 516 4.76 12.61 8.54
N LEU A 517 5.73 12.93 7.69
CA LEU A 517 5.97 14.25 7.13
C LEU A 517 5.65 14.24 5.64
N VAL A 518 4.77 15.15 5.20
CA VAL A 518 4.26 15.21 3.83
C VAL A 518 4.51 16.59 3.24
N ASP A 519 5.39 16.67 2.25
CA ASP A 519 5.61 17.82 1.35
C ASP A 519 4.95 17.62 -0.03
N GLY A 520 4.80 16.35 -0.45
CA GLY A 520 4.16 15.95 -1.70
C GLY A 520 2.71 15.50 -1.51
N LYS A 521 2.35 14.35 -2.09
CA LYS A 521 1.03 13.74 -1.94
C LYS A 521 1.10 12.40 -1.22
N LEU A 522 0.27 12.23 -0.19
CA LEU A 522 0.08 10.96 0.51
C LEU A 522 -1.38 10.51 0.42
N ASN A 523 -1.59 9.32 -0.15
CA ASN A 523 -2.86 8.60 -0.09
C ASN A 523 -2.71 7.44 0.90
N LEU A 524 -3.38 7.53 2.03
CA LEU A 524 -3.45 6.48 3.02
C LEU A 524 -4.74 5.68 2.79
N THR A 525 -4.62 4.39 2.48
CA THR A 525 -5.77 3.56 2.08
C THR A 525 -5.83 2.21 2.78
N GLY A 526 -7.02 1.63 2.90
CA GLY A 526 -7.19 0.27 3.43
C GLY A 526 -8.25 0.18 4.49
N ALA A 527 -8.17 -0.84 5.34
CA ALA A 527 -9.19 -1.09 6.34
C ALA A 527 -9.06 -0.16 7.55
N SER A 528 -7.89 -0.10 8.19
CA SER A 528 -7.61 0.86 9.27
C SER A 528 -6.19 1.41 9.16
N ALA A 529 -5.95 2.56 9.78
CA ALA A 529 -4.61 3.09 9.96
C ALA A 529 -4.43 3.78 11.31
N ASP A 530 -3.22 3.65 11.84
CA ASP A 530 -2.80 4.26 13.08
C ASP A 530 -1.46 4.94 12.87
N ILE A 531 -1.46 6.26 12.99
CA ILE A 531 -0.27 7.08 13.04
C ILE A 531 0.04 7.27 14.52
N THR A 532 1.01 6.52 15.03
CA THR A 532 1.36 6.54 16.45
C THR A 532 2.22 7.75 16.83
N GLY A 533 2.84 8.40 15.83
CA GLY A 533 3.57 9.65 15.98
C GLY A 533 2.78 10.86 15.48
N ASP A 534 3.52 11.92 15.11
CA ASP A 534 2.95 13.14 14.56
C ASP A 534 2.64 13.00 13.06
N LEU A 535 1.60 13.70 12.60
CA LEU A 535 1.29 13.90 11.19
C LEU A 535 1.49 15.37 10.83
N THR A 536 2.41 15.66 9.91
CA THR A 536 2.66 17.01 9.39
C THR A 536 2.45 17.04 7.89
N VAL A 537 1.53 17.89 7.43
CA VAL A 537 1.23 18.14 6.01
C VAL A 537 1.65 19.57 5.69
N ASN A 538 2.68 19.76 4.88
CA ASN A 538 3.23 21.07 4.56
C ASN A 538 2.41 21.82 3.49
N SER A 539 2.73 23.09 3.25
CA SER A 539 1.84 24.06 2.57
C SER A 539 1.40 23.68 1.15
N SER A 540 2.28 23.04 0.38
CA SER A 540 1.96 22.53 -0.97
C SER A 540 1.46 21.09 -0.98
N ALA A 541 1.41 20.43 0.17
CA ALA A 541 1.18 19.01 0.27
C ALA A 541 -0.31 18.66 0.28
N THR A 542 -0.62 17.42 -0.11
CA THR A 542 -1.96 16.85 -0.04
C THR A 542 -1.94 15.55 0.76
N PHE A 543 -2.81 15.45 1.75
CA PHE A 543 -3.05 14.24 2.52
C PHE A 543 -4.48 13.73 2.32
N ASN A 544 -4.60 12.50 1.81
CA ASN A 544 -5.88 11.82 1.64
C ASN A 544 -5.93 10.60 2.56
N GLY A 545 -6.63 10.72 3.69
CA GLY A 545 -6.84 9.63 4.64
C GLY A 545 -8.14 8.88 4.35
N THR A 546 -8.11 7.87 3.47
CA THR A 546 -9.32 7.12 3.06
C THR A 546 -9.29 5.68 3.55
N THR A 547 -9.97 5.39 4.67
CA THR A 547 -10.05 4.02 5.21
C THR A 547 -11.47 3.49 5.27
N ASP A 548 -11.62 2.16 5.32
CA ASP A 548 -12.94 1.53 5.44
C ASP A 548 -13.48 1.66 6.87
N ASN A 549 -12.63 1.44 7.88
CA ASN A 549 -13.01 1.36 9.28
C ASN A 549 -12.55 2.56 10.10
N ASN A 550 -11.25 2.73 10.38
CA ASN A 550 -10.79 3.78 11.30
C ASN A 550 -9.51 4.47 10.84
N LEU A 551 -9.30 5.70 11.29
CA LEU A 551 -8.02 6.40 11.28
C LEU A 551 -7.74 6.95 12.68
N ASN A 552 -6.63 6.53 13.28
CA ASN A 552 -6.19 7.00 14.59
C ASN A 552 -4.88 7.80 14.45
N ILE A 553 -4.79 8.94 15.12
CA ILE A 553 -3.58 9.77 15.20
C ILE A 553 -3.31 10.04 16.68
N THR A 554 -2.19 9.53 17.18
CA THR A 554 -1.83 9.67 18.59
C THR A 554 -1.05 10.96 18.86
N GLY A 555 -0.14 11.33 17.96
CA GLY A 555 0.64 12.57 18.05
C GLY A 555 -0.14 13.81 17.57
N ALA A 556 0.58 14.92 17.43
CA ALA A 556 0.04 16.16 16.91
C ALA A 556 -0.30 16.03 15.41
N PHE A 557 -1.34 16.73 14.97
CA PHE A 557 -1.71 16.85 13.56
C PHE A 557 -1.54 18.30 13.09
N THR A 558 -0.47 18.56 12.37
CA THR A 558 -0.20 19.87 11.75
C THR A 558 -0.54 19.84 10.27
N ASN A 559 -1.57 20.56 9.84
CA ASN A 559 -1.97 20.68 8.45
C ASN A 559 -1.77 22.12 7.93
N ASN A 560 -0.68 22.36 7.23
CA ASN A 560 -0.43 23.59 6.46
C ASN A 560 -0.94 23.50 5.01
N GLY A 561 -1.22 22.30 4.49
CA GLY A 561 -1.59 22.03 3.10
C GLY A 561 -3.08 21.75 2.88
N THR A 562 -3.41 20.67 2.17
CA THR A 562 -4.80 20.19 2.03
C THR A 562 -4.92 18.79 2.61
N ALA A 563 -5.88 18.59 3.51
CA ALA A 563 -6.13 17.31 4.15
C ALA A 563 -7.61 16.91 4.05
N ASP A 564 -7.87 15.78 3.40
CA ASP A 564 -9.19 15.18 3.31
C ASP A 564 -9.18 13.78 3.94
N ILE A 565 -9.93 13.61 5.01
CA ILE A 565 -10.09 12.35 5.73
C ILE A 565 -11.52 11.84 5.49
N ASN A 566 -11.63 10.64 4.93
CA ASN A 566 -12.91 10.02 4.57
C ASN A 566 -12.96 8.56 5.04
N ILE A 567 -13.79 8.28 6.04
CA ILE A 567 -13.93 6.96 6.65
C ILE A 567 -15.27 6.35 6.26
N LYS A 568 -15.26 5.21 5.56
CA LYS A 568 -16.48 4.67 4.93
C LYS A 568 -17.47 4.06 5.92
N ARG A 569 -16.99 3.42 6.99
CA ARG A 569 -17.79 2.60 7.93
C ARG A 569 -17.25 2.60 9.36
N GLY A 570 -16.62 3.69 9.79
CA GLY A 570 -16.21 3.88 11.17
C GLY A 570 -15.73 5.31 11.41
N VAL A 571 -14.69 5.50 12.23
CA VAL A 571 -14.44 6.77 12.92
C VAL A 571 -13.00 7.27 12.83
N VAL A 572 -12.84 8.55 13.17
CA VAL A 572 -11.54 9.18 13.39
C VAL A 572 -11.30 9.35 14.89
N ASN A 573 -10.08 9.07 15.33
CA ASN A 573 -9.65 9.34 16.69
C ASN A 573 -8.33 10.13 16.69
N ILE A 574 -8.36 11.39 17.13
CA ILE A 574 -7.17 12.25 17.23
C ILE A 574 -6.94 12.60 18.70
N GLN A 575 -5.79 12.17 19.22
CA GLN A 575 -5.42 12.36 20.62
C GLN A 575 -4.59 13.63 20.84
N GLY A 576 -3.65 13.91 19.94
CA GLY A 576 -2.83 15.12 20.00
C GLY A 576 -3.55 16.37 19.47
N ASP A 577 -2.90 17.51 19.64
CA ASP A 577 -3.42 18.80 19.19
C ASP A 577 -3.45 18.89 17.66
N ILE A 578 -4.46 19.60 17.13
CA ILE A 578 -4.62 19.88 15.71
C ILE A 578 -4.23 21.34 15.46
N THR A 579 -3.25 21.56 14.59
CA THR A 579 -2.97 22.90 14.03
C THR A 579 -3.31 22.88 12.55
N ASN A 580 -4.36 23.60 12.15
CA ASN A 580 -4.79 23.69 10.76
C ASN A 580 -4.56 25.10 10.21
N LYS A 581 -3.59 25.26 9.30
CA LYS A 581 -3.44 26.49 8.49
C LYS A 581 -3.96 26.31 7.06
N GLY A 582 -4.18 25.06 6.68
CA GLY A 582 -4.67 24.62 5.39
C GLY A 582 -6.17 24.31 5.37
N GLY A 583 -6.66 23.62 4.35
CA GLY A 583 -8.03 23.08 4.37
C GLY A 583 -8.07 21.71 5.04
N LEU A 584 -8.95 21.49 6.02
CA LEU A 584 -9.13 20.20 6.69
C LEU A 584 -10.60 19.76 6.69
N ASN A 585 -10.88 18.65 6.01
CA ASN A 585 -12.18 17.99 6.03
C ASN A 585 -12.06 16.61 6.66
N ILE A 586 -12.87 16.35 7.67
CA ILE A 586 -13.03 15.04 8.30
C ILE A 586 -14.47 14.59 8.08
N THR A 587 -14.65 13.49 7.35
CA THR A 587 -15.95 12.87 7.12
C THR A 587 -15.91 11.42 7.58
N THR A 588 -16.79 11.08 8.53
CA THR A 588 -16.93 9.73 9.08
C THR A 588 -18.33 9.17 8.84
N ASN A 589 -18.43 7.86 8.96
CA ASN A 589 -19.66 7.11 8.81
C ASN A 589 -19.71 6.02 9.89
N ALA A 590 -19.77 6.45 11.15
CA ALA A 590 -19.69 5.58 12.31
C ALA A 590 -20.72 4.42 12.27
N GLN A 591 -20.33 3.23 12.73
CA GLN A 591 -21.22 2.09 12.92
C GLN A 591 -21.25 1.65 14.39
N ASN A 592 -22.26 0.88 14.80
CA ASN A 592 -22.27 0.16 16.09
C ASN A 592 -21.92 1.02 17.32
N ASN A 593 -22.47 2.24 17.42
CA ASN A 593 -22.21 3.20 18.51
C ASN A 593 -20.73 3.67 18.62
N GLN A 594 -19.92 3.50 17.58
CA GLN A 594 -18.61 4.12 17.49
C GLN A 594 -18.74 5.65 17.49
N LYS A 595 -17.69 6.33 17.95
CA LYS A 595 -17.66 7.79 18.08
C LYS A 595 -16.41 8.35 17.42
N THR A 596 -16.57 9.46 16.72
CA THR A 596 -15.43 10.26 16.28
C THR A 596 -14.96 11.09 17.45
N ILE A 597 -13.68 11.01 17.81
CA ILE A 597 -13.13 11.62 19.03
C ILE A 597 -12.00 12.56 18.65
N ILE A 598 -12.11 13.82 19.08
CA ILE A 598 -11.05 14.82 18.99
C ILE A 598 -10.73 15.30 20.40
N ASN A 599 -9.65 14.76 20.98
CA ASN A 599 -9.29 15.01 22.38
C ASN A 599 -8.36 16.22 22.55
N GLY A 600 -7.42 16.42 21.63
CA GLY A 600 -6.50 17.56 21.66
C GLY A 600 -7.18 18.89 21.35
N ASN A 601 -6.48 19.98 21.63
CA ASN A 601 -6.91 21.33 21.25
C ASN A 601 -6.85 21.50 19.72
N ILE A 602 -7.74 22.32 19.18
CA ILE A 602 -7.78 22.66 17.76
C ILE A 602 -7.42 24.14 17.61
N THR A 603 -6.32 24.42 16.91
CA THR A 603 -5.98 25.77 16.44
C THR A 603 -6.15 25.81 14.94
N ASN A 604 -7.22 26.46 14.46
CA ASN A 604 -7.44 26.69 13.05
C ASN A 604 -6.99 28.11 12.69
N GLU A 605 -5.85 28.23 12.01
CA GLU A 605 -5.24 29.49 11.58
C GLU A 605 -5.61 29.89 10.16
N GLY A 606 -6.19 29.00 9.34
CA GLY A 606 -6.53 29.32 7.94
C GLY A 606 -7.56 28.35 7.34
N ARG A 607 -8.43 28.88 6.46
CA ARG A 607 -9.48 28.16 5.70
C ARG A 607 -10.51 27.39 6.57
N ASP A 608 -11.45 26.75 5.88
CA ASP A 608 -12.55 26.02 6.52
C ASP A 608 -12.06 24.74 7.21
N LEU A 609 -12.61 24.48 8.41
CA LEU A 609 -12.49 23.23 9.14
C LEU A 609 -13.86 22.56 9.22
N ASN A 610 -13.96 21.35 8.65
CA ASN A 610 -15.19 20.57 8.64
C ASN A 610 -15.00 19.25 9.37
N ILE A 611 -15.80 18.97 10.40
CA ILE A 611 -15.84 17.68 11.09
C ILE A 611 -17.27 17.15 11.03
N LYS A 612 -17.50 16.08 10.26
CA LYS A 612 -18.83 15.61 9.88
C LYS A 612 -18.95 14.11 10.07
N ASP A 613 -20.03 13.67 10.70
CA ASP A 613 -20.49 12.28 10.61
C ASP A 613 -21.87 12.23 9.94
N ASN A 614 -21.96 11.40 8.90
CA ASN A 614 -23.14 11.29 8.06
C ASN A 614 -24.11 10.17 8.50
N LYS A 615 -23.72 9.32 9.44
CA LYS A 615 -24.58 8.21 9.89
C LYS A 615 -25.61 8.67 10.92
N ALA A 616 -26.75 8.00 10.88
CA ALA A 616 -27.81 8.18 11.86
C ALA A 616 -27.31 7.73 13.23
N ASN A 617 -27.69 8.47 14.28
CA ASN A 617 -27.28 8.25 15.67
C ASN A 617 -25.77 8.32 15.93
N ALA A 618 -24.98 8.83 14.97
CA ALA A 618 -23.55 9.00 15.16
C ALA A 618 -23.24 10.10 16.20
N GLU A 619 -22.09 9.98 16.85
CA GLU A 619 -21.61 10.92 17.87
C GLU A 619 -20.22 11.44 17.51
N ILE A 620 -20.06 12.77 17.56
CA ILE A 620 -18.76 13.45 17.57
C ILE A 620 -18.51 13.93 19.01
N GLN A 621 -17.37 13.55 19.58
CA GLN A 621 -16.90 14.00 20.88
C GLN A 621 -15.77 15.02 20.72
N ILE A 622 -15.93 16.17 21.37
CA ILE A 622 -14.91 17.20 21.47
C ILE A 622 -14.42 17.23 22.93
N GLY A 623 -13.11 17.10 23.11
CA GLY A 623 -12.44 17.06 24.42
C GLY A 623 -11.41 18.16 24.67
N GLY A 624 -11.10 18.98 23.66
CA GLY A 624 -10.15 20.08 23.71
C GLY A 624 -10.76 21.43 23.30
N ASN A 625 -10.06 22.51 23.62
CA ASN A 625 -10.47 23.87 23.24
C ASN A 625 -10.30 24.09 21.73
N ILE A 626 -11.09 25.00 21.16
CA ILE A 626 -11.01 25.36 19.74
C ILE A 626 -10.73 26.85 19.60
N SER A 627 -9.70 27.20 18.83
CA SER A 627 -9.38 28.58 18.43
C SER A 627 -9.48 28.70 16.92
N GLN A 628 -10.39 29.52 16.43
CA GLN A 628 -10.69 29.74 15.01
C GLN A 628 -10.25 31.14 14.58
N LYS A 629 -9.10 31.30 13.92
CA LYS A 629 -8.64 32.62 13.46
C LYS A 629 -9.37 33.05 12.17
N GLU A 630 -9.40 32.19 11.16
CA GLU A 630 -9.97 32.50 9.84
C GLU A 630 -10.78 31.33 9.27
N GLY A 631 -11.78 31.60 8.42
CA GLY A 631 -12.62 30.60 7.77
C GLY A 631 -13.82 30.13 8.60
N ASN A 632 -14.58 29.16 8.08
CA ASN A 632 -15.74 28.60 8.77
C ASN A 632 -15.38 27.31 9.53
N LEU A 633 -15.86 27.20 10.77
CA LEU A 633 -15.83 25.99 11.56
C LEU A 633 -17.20 25.31 11.53
N THR A 634 -17.27 24.11 10.96
CA THR A 634 -18.49 23.29 10.96
C THR A 634 -18.27 21.98 11.68
N ILE A 635 -19.08 21.73 12.72
CA ILE A 635 -19.20 20.42 13.39
C ILE A 635 -20.60 19.89 13.11
N SER A 636 -20.73 18.70 12.52
CA SER A 636 -22.03 18.16 12.13
C SER A 636 -22.15 16.67 12.44
N SER A 637 -23.04 16.29 13.34
CA SER A 637 -23.36 14.90 13.66
C SER A 637 -24.78 14.78 14.19
N ASP A 638 -25.35 13.59 14.34
CA ASP A 638 -26.65 13.47 15.02
C ASP A 638 -26.51 13.85 16.51
N LYS A 639 -25.37 13.54 17.11
CA LYS A 639 -24.99 13.93 18.47
C LYS A 639 -23.63 14.61 18.46
N VAL A 640 -23.54 15.77 19.11
CA VAL A 640 -22.28 16.46 19.41
C VAL A 640 -22.16 16.49 20.93
N ASN A 641 -21.05 15.98 21.45
CA ASN A 641 -20.84 15.82 22.88
C ASN A 641 -19.61 16.60 23.34
N ILE A 642 -19.84 17.56 24.23
CA ILE A 642 -18.83 18.38 24.89
C ILE A 642 -18.47 17.70 26.21
N THR A 643 -17.29 17.09 26.25
CA THR A 643 -16.93 16.15 27.32
C THR A 643 -16.22 16.79 28.51
N LYS A 644 -15.74 18.03 28.35
CA LYS A 644 -15.07 18.86 29.36
C LYS A 644 -15.53 20.30 29.21
N GLN A 645 -15.19 21.16 30.17
CA GLN A 645 -15.37 22.60 29.97
C GLN A 645 -14.52 23.03 28.78
N ILE A 646 -15.20 23.48 27.72
CA ILE A 646 -14.58 23.79 26.43
C ILE A 646 -14.88 25.23 26.05
N THR A 647 -13.83 25.92 25.60
CA THR A 647 -13.95 27.22 24.94
C THR A 647 -13.73 27.05 23.44
N ILE A 648 -14.71 27.50 22.65
CA ILE A 648 -14.60 27.70 21.21
C ILE A 648 -14.53 29.21 20.99
N LYS A 649 -13.35 29.72 20.62
CA LYS A 649 -13.15 31.16 20.44
C LYS A 649 -12.70 31.50 19.04
N ALA A 650 -13.11 32.67 18.56
CA ALA A 650 -12.45 33.33 17.46
C ALA A 650 -11.04 33.76 17.92
N GLY A 651 -10.01 33.48 17.11
CA GLY A 651 -8.64 33.88 17.41
C GLY A 651 -8.42 35.35 17.08
N VAL A 652 -7.63 36.06 17.89
CA VAL A 652 -7.17 37.43 17.58
C VAL A 652 -5.72 37.37 17.09
N ASP A 653 -5.41 38.09 16.01
CA ASP A 653 -4.03 38.23 15.54
C ASP A 653 -3.30 39.28 16.38
N GLY A 654 -2.20 38.87 17.02
CA GLY A 654 -1.33 39.76 17.79
C GLY A 654 -1.72 39.90 19.26
N GLY A 655 -0.71 39.92 20.14
CA GLY A 655 -0.86 40.04 21.59
C GLY A 655 -1.34 41.41 22.09
N ASP A 656 -1.91 42.24 21.22
CA ASP A 656 -2.50 43.51 21.61
C ASP A 656 -4.01 43.35 21.72
N SER A 657 -4.50 43.53 22.94
CA SER A 657 -5.91 43.60 23.33
C SER A 657 -6.64 44.83 22.76
N SER A 658 -6.38 45.19 21.50
CA SER A 658 -7.03 46.29 20.79
C SER A 658 -8.08 45.73 19.81
N SER A 659 -9.32 46.14 20.02
CA SER A 659 -10.57 45.56 19.53
C SER A 659 -10.94 45.91 18.08
N SER A 660 -9.99 46.00 17.14
CA SER A 660 -10.28 46.52 15.78
C SER A 660 -10.01 45.61 14.58
N ALA A 661 -9.46 44.40 14.76
CA ALA A 661 -9.40 43.42 13.66
C ALA A 661 -10.77 42.72 13.55
N THR A 662 -11.52 42.98 12.48
CA THR A 662 -12.78 42.30 12.18
C THR A 662 -12.52 40.82 11.90
N ASN A 663 -12.62 39.97 12.93
CA ASN A 663 -12.61 38.53 12.72
C ASN A 663 -13.92 38.10 12.06
N ASN A 664 -13.83 37.59 10.82
CA ASN A 664 -14.97 37.13 10.01
C ASN A 664 -15.25 35.62 10.17
N ALA A 665 -14.64 34.97 11.15
CA ALA A 665 -14.88 33.56 11.42
C ALA A 665 -16.35 33.32 11.81
N ASN A 666 -16.87 32.18 11.34
CA ASN A 666 -18.21 31.72 11.69
C ASN A 666 -18.14 30.32 12.28
N LEU A 667 -18.96 30.06 13.29
CA LEU A 667 -19.15 28.76 13.90
C LEU A 667 -20.54 28.21 13.53
N THR A 668 -20.58 26.94 13.15
CA THR A 668 -21.83 26.20 12.96
C THR A 668 -21.74 24.82 13.59
N ILE A 669 -22.59 24.59 14.59
CA ILE A 669 -22.83 23.26 15.16
C ILE A 669 -24.16 22.76 14.63
N LYS A 670 -24.14 21.69 13.82
CA LYS A 670 -25.32 21.03 13.27
C LYS A 670 -25.54 19.71 14.01
N THR A 671 -26.58 19.64 14.84
CA THR A 671 -26.86 18.45 15.64
C THR A 671 -28.34 18.23 15.92
N LYS A 672 -28.74 17.00 16.25
CA LYS A 672 -30.06 16.74 16.86
C LYS A 672 -29.98 16.87 18.37
N GLU A 673 -28.83 16.53 18.94
CA GLU A 673 -28.56 16.56 20.36
C GLU A 673 -27.17 17.20 20.61
N LEU A 674 -27.14 18.34 21.30
CA LEU A 674 -25.92 18.92 21.85
C LEU A 674 -25.83 18.50 23.32
N LYS A 675 -25.03 17.47 23.59
CA LYS A 675 -24.81 16.95 24.94
C LYS A 675 -23.66 17.71 25.61
N LEU A 676 -23.89 18.12 26.85
CA LEU A 676 -22.95 18.90 27.65
C LEU A 676 -22.69 18.15 28.96
N THR A 677 -21.49 17.60 29.11
CA THR A 677 -21.02 17.09 30.41
C THR A 677 -20.61 18.26 31.31
N GLU A 678 -20.10 19.33 30.71
CA GLU A 678 -19.66 20.58 31.34
C GLU A 678 -20.06 21.77 30.47
N ASP A 679 -19.79 22.99 30.94
CA ASP A 679 -20.14 24.22 30.25
C ASP A 679 -19.39 24.41 28.91
N LEU A 680 -20.08 25.01 27.95
CA LEU A 680 -19.57 25.39 26.63
C LEU A 680 -19.54 26.92 26.52
N SER A 681 -18.36 27.49 26.31
CA SER A 681 -18.19 28.92 26.01
C SER A 681 -17.86 29.10 24.54
N ILE A 682 -18.62 29.93 23.84
CA ILE A 682 -18.44 30.32 22.44
C ILE A 682 -18.16 31.82 22.41
N SER A 683 -17.03 32.26 21.85
CA SER A 683 -16.70 33.69 21.90
C SER A 683 -16.06 34.30 20.67
N GLY A 684 -16.31 35.60 20.46
CA GLY A 684 -15.62 36.45 19.47
C GLY A 684 -16.01 36.23 18.00
N PHE A 685 -16.99 35.38 17.71
CA PHE A 685 -17.40 35.09 16.33
C PHE A 685 -18.26 36.19 15.72
N ASN A 686 -18.13 36.41 14.41
CA ASN A 686 -19.11 37.20 13.66
C ASN A 686 -20.49 36.54 13.71
N LYS A 687 -20.51 35.21 13.59
CA LYS A 687 -21.72 34.42 13.66
C LYS A 687 -21.47 33.08 14.32
N ALA A 688 -22.28 32.72 15.32
CA ALA A 688 -22.27 31.39 15.90
C ALA A 688 -23.69 30.82 15.94
N GLU A 689 -23.90 29.72 15.21
CA GLU A 689 -25.20 29.05 15.17
C GLU A 689 -25.13 27.62 15.71
N ILE A 690 -26.11 27.26 16.54
CA ILE A 690 -26.44 25.87 16.87
C ILE A 690 -27.74 25.53 16.15
N THR A 691 -27.69 24.59 15.22
CA THR A 691 -28.82 24.29 14.33
C THR A 691 -29.15 22.82 14.29
N ALA A 692 -30.43 22.51 14.07
CA ALA A 692 -30.86 21.13 13.87
C ALA A 692 -30.18 20.50 12.64
N LYS A 693 -29.69 19.27 12.78
CA LYS A 693 -29.17 18.51 11.63
C LYS A 693 -30.32 17.92 10.82
N GLY A 694 -30.46 18.39 9.58
CA GLY A 694 -31.52 17.95 8.67
C GLY A 694 -32.91 18.34 9.18
N ASN A 695 -33.93 17.56 8.80
CA ASN A 695 -35.33 17.81 9.19
C ASN A 695 -35.64 17.12 10.53
N ASN A 696 -35.02 17.59 11.63
CA ASN A 696 -35.15 16.99 12.96
C ASN A 696 -35.26 18.06 14.05
N ASP A 697 -35.67 17.63 15.23
CA ASP A 697 -35.65 18.46 16.44
C ASP A 697 -34.21 18.68 16.94
N LEU A 698 -34.01 19.76 17.72
CA LEU A 698 -32.77 20.11 18.39
C LEU A 698 -32.97 20.12 19.91
N ILE A 699 -32.17 19.32 20.62
CA ILE A 699 -32.11 19.30 22.08
C ILE A 699 -30.72 19.81 22.50
N ILE A 700 -30.68 20.78 23.41
CA ILE A 700 -29.43 21.27 24.00
C ILE A 700 -29.43 20.97 25.50
N GLY A 701 -28.45 20.17 25.94
CA GLY A 701 -28.31 19.74 27.33
C GLY A 701 -29.13 18.51 27.69
N GLU A 702 -28.83 17.96 28.86
CA GLU A 702 -29.58 16.86 29.47
C GLU A 702 -30.63 17.39 30.44
N THR A 703 -31.74 16.67 30.59
CA THR A 703 -32.78 17.00 31.56
C THR A 703 -32.20 16.99 32.97
N SER A 704 -32.18 18.17 33.60
CA SER A 704 -31.64 18.39 34.94
C SER A 704 -32.42 19.51 35.63
N ASP A 705 -32.34 19.57 36.96
CA ASP A 705 -32.85 20.70 37.73
C ASP A 705 -31.96 21.93 37.53
N ASP A 706 -32.54 23.13 37.65
CA ASP A 706 -31.91 24.40 37.25
C ASP A 706 -30.58 24.71 37.94
N SER A 707 -30.32 24.13 39.11
CA SER A 707 -29.05 24.28 39.83
C SER A 707 -27.88 23.52 39.20
N ASN A 708 -28.15 22.44 38.46
CA ASN A 708 -27.16 21.52 37.91
C ASN A 708 -27.03 21.59 36.39
N ALA A 709 -27.93 22.33 35.74
CA ALA A 709 -27.96 22.51 34.29
C ALA A 709 -26.68 23.16 33.76
N LYS A 710 -26.08 22.51 32.76
CA LYS A 710 -24.89 23.03 32.07
C LYS A 710 -25.23 24.22 31.21
N LYS A 711 -24.25 25.07 30.97
CA LYS A 711 -24.41 26.35 30.32
C LYS A 711 -23.79 26.39 28.94
N VAL A 712 -24.48 27.03 28.00
CA VAL A 712 -23.94 27.50 26.72
C VAL A 712 -23.85 29.03 26.77
N THR A 713 -22.65 29.58 26.70
CA THR A 713 -22.40 31.02 26.71
C THR A 713 -21.97 31.49 25.32
N PHE A 714 -22.62 32.53 24.79
CA PHE A 714 -22.17 33.29 23.62
C PHE A 714 -21.58 34.62 24.09
N ASP A 715 -20.27 34.70 24.20
CA ASP A 715 -19.55 35.88 24.68
C ASP A 715 -18.98 36.71 23.51
N LYS A 716 -19.39 37.98 23.39
CA LYS A 716 -18.91 38.86 22.29
C LYS A 716 -19.12 38.25 20.89
N VAL A 717 -20.25 37.58 20.67
CA VAL A 717 -20.65 37.04 19.37
C VAL A 717 -21.67 37.97 18.74
N LYS A 718 -21.42 38.46 17.51
CA LYS A 718 -22.32 39.43 16.87
C LYS A 718 -23.69 38.82 16.61
N ASP A 719 -23.77 37.74 15.83
CA ASP A 719 -25.00 37.01 15.54
C ASP A 719 -25.02 35.65 16.28
N SER A 720 -25.75 35.58 17.40
CA SER A 720 -25.94 34.36 18.20
C SER A 720 -27.29 33.72 17.90
N LYS A 721 -27.29 32.48 17.38
CA LYS A 721 -28.53 31.83 16.93
C LYS A 721 -28.66 30.38 17.36
N ILE A 722 -29.87 30.00 17.76
CA ILE A 722 -30.31 28.61 17.93
C ILE A 722 -31.51 28.39 17.01
N SER A 723 -31.50 27.35 16.16
CA SER A 723 -32.67 27.11 15.30
C SER A 723 -32.88 25.67 14.84
N ALA A 724 -34.12 25.33 14.51
CA ALA A 724 -34.51 24.00 14.02
C ALA A 724 -35.38 24.02 12.74
N ASN A 725 -35.29 25.05 11.90
CA ASN A 725 -35.90 25.12 10.56
C ASN A 725 -37.28 24.42 10.39
N GLY A 726 -38.27 24.77 11.21
CA GLY A 726 -39.62 24.16 11.17
C GLY A 726 -39.82 22.91 12.05
N HIS A 727 -38.84 22.56 12.87
CA HIS A 727 -38.88 21.51 13.90
C HIS A 727 -38.70 22.11 15.30
N ASN A 728 -38.66 21.27 16.33
CA ASN A 728 -38.70 21.72 17.72
C ASN A 728 -37.29 22.07 18.24
N VAL A 729 -37.21 23.06 19.13
CA VAL A 729 -36.03 23.34 19.95
C VAL A 729 -36.38 23.13 21.42
N THR A 730 -35.60 22.32 22.11
CA THR A 730 -35.70 22.12 23.57
C THR A 730 -34.41 22.52 24.25
N LEU A 731 -34.48 23.51 25.13
CA LEU A 731 -33.35 24.03 25.90
C LEU A 731 -33.39 23.47 27.33
N ASN A 732 -32.71 22.34 27.54
CA ASN A 732 -32.51 21.78 28.88
C ASN A 732 -31.31 22.40 29.59
N SER A 733 -30.43 23.07 28.86
CA SER A 733 -29.29 23.81 29.38
C SER A 733 -29.60 25.29 29.54
N LYS A 734 -28.83 25.95 30.41
CA LYS A 734 -28.80 27.42 30.47
C LYS A 734 -28.18 27.96 29.19
N VAL A 735 -28.75 29.01 28.64
CA VAL A 735 -28.20 29.70 27.47
C VAL A 735 -28.03 31.16 27.84
N GLU A 736 -26.82 31.69 27.68
CA GLU A 736 -26.61 33.11 27.93
C GLU A 736 -25.81 33.77 26.81
N THR A 737 -26.04 35.07 26.60
CA THR A 737 -25.10 35.91 25.86
C THR A 737 -24.49 36.93 26.81
N SER A 738 -23.17 37.00 26.89
CA SER A 738 -22.47 37.97 27.75
C SER A 738 -21.83 39.10 26.94
N ASN A 739 -21.68 40.25 27.60
CA ASN A 739 -20.74 41.30 27.20
C ASN A 739 -19.93 41.66 28.46
N SER A 740 -18.59 41.62 28.38
CA SER A 740 -17.72 41.95 29.52
C SER A 740 -17.67 43.45 29.83
N ASP A 741 -18.11 44.28 28.89
CA ASP A 741 -17.95 45.72 28.94
C ASP A 741 -19.28 46.30 29.44
N SER A 742 -19.26 46.70 30.70
CA SER A 742 -20.37 47.25 31.48
C SER A 742 -20.59 48.75 31.24
N SER A 743 -19.96 49.33 30.21
CA SER A 743 -20.15 50.71 29.80
C SER A 743 -21.47 50.86 29.03
N ALA A 744 -22.33 51.74 29.53
CA ALA A 744 -23.60 52.12 28.89
C ALA A 744 -23.44 52.87 27.55
N ASP A 745 -22.22 52.94 27.00
CA ASP A 745 -21.84 53.77 25.84
C ASP A 745 -21.14 52.96 24.72
N ASP A 746 -21.29 51.63 24.73
CA ASP A 746 -20.66 50.76 23.73
C ASP A 746 -21.40 50.80 22.39
N SER A 747 -21.00 51.76 21.55
CA SER A 747 -21.23 51.81 20.10
C SER A 747 -20.54 50.67 19.31
N ASN A 748 -20.05 49.64 20.00
CA ASN A 748 -19.34 48.52 19.40
C ASN A 748 -20.31 47.34 19.12
N ASP A 749 -20.46 46.99 17.84
CA ASP A 749 -21.37 45.98 17.27
C ASP A 749 -21.09 44.51 17.68
N ASN A 750 -20.49 44.26 18.85
CA ASN A 750 -19.90 42.96 19.19
C ASN A 750 -20.88 41.91 19.76
N ASN A 751 -22.15 42.27 19.98
CA ASN A 751 -23.23 41.35 20.35
C ASN A 751 -24.56 41.97 19.92
N THR A 752 -25.41 41.30 19.13
CA THR A 752 -26.76 41.82 18.76
C THR A 752 -27.90 41.19 19.56
N GLY A 753 -27.58 40.31 20.52
CA GLY A 753 -28.56 39.54 21.29
C GLY A 753 -28.63 38.07 20.87
N LEU A 754 -29.67 37.37 21.34
CA LEU A 754 -29.91 35.94 21.08
C LEU A 754 -31.16 35.75 20.23
N THR A 755 -31.04 35.00 19.13
CA THR A 755 -32.19 34.59 18.32
C THR A 755 -32.44 33.08 18.45
N ILE A 756 -33.66 32.71 18.83
CA ILE A 756 -34.13 31.31 18.88
C ILE A 756 -35.31 31.17 17.90
N SER A 757 -35.20 30.28 16.92
CA SER A 757 -36.25 30.08 15.90
C SER A 757 -36.55 28.61 15.62
N ALA A 758 -37.81 28.21 15.79
CA ALA A 758 -38.25 26.83 15.66
C ALA A 758 -39.74 26.77 15.29
N LYS A 759 -40.29 25.57 15.10
CA LYS A 759 -41.75 25.37 15.11
C LYS A 759 -42.29 25.50 16.53
N ASP A 760 -41.72 24.72 17.45
CA ASP A 760 -42.03 24.72 18.87
C ASP A 760 -40.73 25.02 19.66
N VAL A 761 -40.75 25.91 20.65
CA VAL A 761 -39.62 26.25 21.53
C VAL A 761 -39.99 25.95 22.98
N THR A 762 -39.25 25.02 23.60
CA THR A 762 -39.39 24.67 25.02
C THR A 762 -38.19 25.16 25.80
N VAL A 763 -38.42 26.00 26.79
CA VAL A 763 -37.40 26.57 27.68
C VAL A 763 -37.52 25.93 29.06
N ASN A 764 -36.63 24.98 29.35
CA ASN A 764 -36.60 24.26 30.62
C ASN A 764 -35.59 24.83 31.62
N ASN A 765 -34.74 25.76 31.19
CA ASN A 765 -33.69 26.40 31.98
C ASN A 765 -33.48 27.86 31.54
N ASP A 766 -32.74 28.64 32.33
CA ASP A 766 -32.56 30.08 32.11
C ASP A 766 -32.00 30.43 30.72
N VAL A 767 -32.61 31.42 30.09
CA VAL A 767 -32.16 32.04 28.85
C VAL A 767 -31.91 33.52 29.11
N THR A 768 -30.66 33.93 29.16
CA THR A 768 -30.30 35.31 29.51
C THR A 768 -29.51 36.00 28.41
N SER A 769 -29.64 37.30 28.30
CA SER A 769 -28.85 38.11 27.38
C SER A 769 -28.60 39.45 28.02
N HIS A 770 -27.45 40.06 27.71
CA HIS A 770 -27.27 41.47 28.00
C HIS A 770 -28.18 42.33 27.10
N LYS A 771 -28.32 41.97 25.83
CA LYS A 771 -29.10 42.68 24.81
C LYS A 771 -30.41 41.95 24.51
N THR A 772 -30.94 42.06 23.29
CA THR A 772 -32.26 41.56 22.93
C THR A 772 -32.32 40.02 22.91
N ILE A 773 -33.43 39.45 23.37
CA ILE A 773 -33.77 38.04 23.17
C ILE A 773 -34.97 37.95 22.23
N ASN A 774 -34.81 37.28 21.10
CA ASN A 774 -35.88 37.05 20.13
C ASN A 774 -36.20 35.54 20.07
N ILE A 775 -37.37 35.14 20.55
CA ILE A 775 -37.88 33.77 20.45
C ILE A 775 -39.04 33.74 19.46
N SER A 776 -38.90 32.96 18.39
CA SER A 776 -39.88 32.89 17.30
C SER A 776 -40.30 31.45 17.00
N ALA A 777 -41.56 31.13 17.36
CA ALA A 777 -42.27 29.88 17.11
C ALA A 777 -43.58 30.14 16.34
N THR A 778 -43.51 30.85 15.22
CA THR A 778 -44.69 31.43 14.52
C THR A 778 -45.75 30.41 14.10
N THR A 779 -45.37 29.14 13.91
CA THR A 779 -46.29 28.06 13.53
C THR A 779 -46.67 27.12 14.67
N GLY A 780 -46.06 27.28 15.85
CA GLY A 780 -46.22 26.39 17.00
C GLY A 780 -46.10 27.10 18.33
N ASN A 781 -45.55 26.43 19.34
CA ASN A 781 -45.71 26.85 20.73
C ASN A 781 -44.42 27.40 21.33
N VAL A 782 -44.52 28.39 22.21
CA VAL A 782 -43.46 28.72 23.17
C VAL A 782 -43.92 28.29 24.55
N THR A 783 -43.16 27.40 25.20
CA THR A 783 -43.44 26.91 26.55
C THR A 783 -42.27 27.21 27.47
N THR A 784 -42.53 27.76 28.65
CA THR A 784 -41.53 27.96 29.71
C THR A 784 -41.89 27.15 30.95
N LYS A 785 -40.90 26.48 31.55
CA LYS A 785 -41.06 25.72 32.79
C LYS A 785 -41.08 26.67 34.00
N GLU A 786 -41.72 26.27 35.09
CA GLU A 786 -41.67 27.01 36.36
C GLU A 786 -40.22 27.23 36.81
N SER A 787 -39.96 28.34 37.50
CA SER A 787 -38.64 28.78 37.98
C SER A 787 -37.61 29.15 36.90
N THR A 788 -37.91 28.93 35.61
CA THR A 788 -37.03 29.40 34.52
C THR A 788 -37.14 30.89 34.31
N THR A 789 -36.03 31.52 33.93
CA THR A 789 -35.97 32.96 33.63
C THR A 789 -35.53 33.22 32.19
N ILE A 790 -36.34 33.99 31.44
CA ILE A 790 -35.94 34.59 30.17
C ILE A 790 -35.67 36.08 30.44
N ASN A 791 -34.40 36.50 30.44
CA ASN A 791 -34.04 37.87 30.85
C ASN A 791 -33.09 38.57 29.88
N ALA A 792 -33.50 39.73 29.36
CA ALA A 792 -32.66 40.67 28.64
C ALA A 792 -32.28 41.85 29.55
N ALA A 793 -31.06 41.86 30.11
CA ALA A 793 -30.67 42.78 31.18
C ALA A 793 -30.82 44.27 30.80
N THR A 794 -30.37 44.66 29.60
CA THR A 794 -30.52 46.02 29.06
C THR A 794 -31.33 46.07 27.76
N GLY A 795 -31.50 44.93 27.09
CA GLY A 795 -32.28 44.81 25.85
C GLY A 795 -33.76 44.45 26.06
N SER A 796 -34.45 44.21 24.95
CA SER A 796 -35.86 43.78 24.94
C SER A 796 -36.00 42.26 24.89
N VAL A 797 -37.09 41.72 25.42
CA VAL A 797 -37.48 40.33 25.16
C VAL A 797 -38.68 40.32 24.23
N GLU A 798 -38.54 39.66 23.07
CA GLU A 798 -39.60 39.46 22.09
C GLU A 798 -39.90 37.97 21.95
N VAL A 799 -41.11 37.57 22.32
CA VAL A 799 -41.60 36.20 22.18
C VAL A 799 -42.77 36.20 21.21
N THR A 800 -42.63 35.50 20.09
CA THR A 800 -43.68 35.33 19.08
C THR A 800 -44.00 33.84 18.92
N ALA A 801 -45.28 33.47 19.05
CA ALA A 801 -45.73 32.09 18.94
C ALA A 801 -47.12 31.98 18.28
N LYS A 802 -47.52 30.77 17.88
CA LYS A 802 -48.95 30.47 17.63
C LYS A 802 -49.70 30.37 18.96
N THR A 803 -49.16 29.61 19.91
CA THR A 803 -49.63 29.58 21.29
C THR A 803 -48.48 29.79 22.27
N GLY A 804 -48.73 30.52 23.35
CA GLY A 804 -47.76 30.71 24.44
C GLY A 804 -48.27 30.10 25.73
N ASP A 805 -47.44 29.30 26.40
CA ASP A 805 -47.70 28.75 27.74
C ASP A 805 -46.53 29.11 28.67
N ILE A 806 -46.72 30.18 29.43
CA ILE A 806 -45.66 30.82 30.20
C ILE A 806 -45.83 30.48 31.68
N SER A 807 -44.91 29.70 32.23
CA SER A 807 -44.88 29.37 33.66
C SER A 807 -43.71 30.00 34.42
N GLY A 808 -42.66 30.41 33.70
CA GLY A 808 -41.47 31.07 34.24
C GLY A 808 -41.56 32.60 34.29
N THR A 809 -40.41 33.23 34.51
CA THR A 809 -40.22 34.68 34.47
C THR A 809 -39.77 35.14 33.09
N ILE A 810 -40.36 36.22 32.57
CA ILE A 810 -39.89 36.93 31.38
C ILE A 810 -39.62 38.39 31.74
N SER A 811 -38.37 38.84 31.60
CA SER A 811 -37.97 40.19 31.99
C SER A 811 -37.04 40.89 31.02
N GLY A 812 -37.16 42.21 30.88
CA GLY A 812 -36.21 43.02 30.12
C GLY A 812 -36.49 44.52 30.17
N ASN A 813 -35.82 45.32 29.33
CA ASN A 813 -36.10 46.76 29.22
C ASN A 813 -37.51 47.03 28.68
N THR A 814 -37.90 46.26 27.66
CA THR A 814 -39.29 46.10 27.23
C THR A 814 -39.56 44.61 27.04
N VAL A 815 -40.82 44.20 27.21
CA VAL A 815 -41.22 42.80 27.00
C VAL A 815 -42.43 42.74 26.11
N ASN A 816 -42.30 42.06 24.97
CA ASN A 816 -43.38 41.87 24.00
C ASN A 816 -43.65 40.37 23.84
N VAL A 817 -44.82 39.90 24.25
CA VAL A 817 -45.26 38.51 24.09
C VAL A 817 -46.46 38.49 23.15
N THR A 818 -46.28 37.90 21.96
CA THR A 818 -47.30 37.82 20.91
C THR A 818 -47.65 36.36 20.63
N ALA A 819 -48.93 36.01 20.78
CA ALA A 819 -49.45 34.69 20.43
C ALA A 819 -50.60 34.82 19.42
N THR A 820 -50.49 34.26 18.22
CA THR A 820 -51.55 34.48 17.20
C THR A 820 -52.89 33.80 17.53
N ASP A 821 -52.91 32.78 18.38
CA ASP A 821 -54.14 32.05 18.77
C ASP A 821 -54.44 32.15 20.28
N SER A 822 -53.55 31.64 21.13
CA SER A 822 -53.77 31.71 22.59
C SER A 822 -52.50 31.97 23.39
N LEU A 823 -52.59 32.87 24.37
CA LEU A 823 -51.55 33.09 25.38
C LEU A 823 -52.08 32.73 26.76
N THR A 824 -51.42 31.79 27.43
CA THR A 824 -51.68 31.41 28.82
C THR A 824 -50.47 31.75 29.67
N THR A 825 -50.68 32.44 30.79
CA THR A 825 -49.67 32.61 31.83
C THR A 825 -50.13 31.87 33.08
N GLN A 826 -49.26 31.06 33.69
CA GLN A 826 -49.58 30.26 34.87
C GLN A 826 -49.45 31.09 36.16
N ALA A 827 -50.00 30.60 37.27
CA ALA A 827 -50.00 31.34 38.55
C ALA A 827 -48.58 31.69 39.06
N SER A 828 -47.60 30.84 38.76
CA SER A 828 -46.18 31.02 39.12
C SER A 828 -45.41 31.95 38.17
N SER A 829 -46.01 32.36 37.04
CA SER A 829 -45.34 33.18 36.04
C SER A 829 -45.24 34.66 36.44
N SER A 830 -44.18 35.31 35.97
CA SER A 830 -43.95 36.74 36.20
C SER A 830 -43.42 37.41 34.94
N ILE A 831 -44.10 38.43 34.43
CA ILE A 831 -43.67 39.18 33.24
C ILE A 831 -43.38 40.62 33.65
N THR A 832 -42.11 41.03 33.58
CA THR A 832 -41.68 42.33 34.12
C THR A 832 -40.86 43.15 33.13
N SER A 833 -40.96 44.49 33.19
CA SER A 833 -40.00 45.34 32.50
C SER A 833 -39.46 46.46 33.37
N SER A 834 -38.17 46.78 33.19
CA SER A 834 -37.43 47.67 34.11
C SER A 834 -37.70 49.16 33.86
N ASN A 835 -37.68 49.60 32.60
CA ASN A 835 -37.80 51.03 32.25
C ASN A 835 -38.86 51.32 31.17
N GLY A 836 -39.65 50.32 30.77
CA GLY A 836 -40.44 50.40 29.53
C GLY A 836 -41.86 49.84 29.61
N GLN A 837 -42.32 49.37 28.45
CA GLN A 837 -43.65 48.83 28.22
C GLN A 837 -43.59 47.30 28.23
N THR A 838 -44.54 46.68 28.92
CA THR A 838 -44.86 45.26 28.71
C THR A 838 -46.11 45.15 27.86
N THR A 839 -46.02 44.51 26.69
CA THR A 839 -47.13 44.30 25.76
C THR A 839 -47.41 42.82 25.58
N LEU A 840 -48.65 42.39 25.85
CA LEU A 840 -49.12 41.05 25.52
C LEU A 840 -50.16 41.16 24.41
N THR A 841 -49.94 40.48 23.30
CA THR A 841 -50.89 40.43 22.18
C THR A 841 -51.35 39.00 21.95
N ALA A 842 -52.66 38.75 21.93
CA ALA A 842 -53.19 37.43 21.58
C ALA A 842 -54.56 37.46 20.90
N LYS A 843 -55.01 36.35 20.31
CA LYS A 843 -56.45 36.23 20.00
C LYS A 843 -57.24 35.95 21.27
N ASN A 844 -56.84 34.93 22.03
CA ASN A 844 -57.37 34.66 23.38
C ASN A 844 -56.25 34.71 24.43
N GLY A 845 -56.45 35.43 25.53
CA GLY A 845 -55.49 35.53 26.63
C GLY A 845 -56.06 35.00 27.94
N SER A 846 -55.30 34.18 28.68
CA SER A 846 -55.62 33.74 30.04
C SER A 846 -54.43 34.04 30.95
N ILE A 847 -54.56 35.05 31.80
CA ILE A 847 -53.48 35.58 32.63
C ILE A 847 -53.69 35.16 34.08
N ALA A 848 -52.90 34.21 34.60
CA ALA A 848 -52.96 33.80 36.00
C ALA A 848 -51.79 34.33 36.85
N GLY A 849 -50.66 34.69 36.23
CA GLY A 849 -49.46 35.18 36.92
C GLY A 849 -49.44 36.69 37.17
N SER A 850 -48.23 37.22 37.44
CA SER A 850 -48.00 38.66 37.65
C SER A 850 -47.46 39.35 36.41
N ILE A 851 -47.88 40.60 36.19
CA ILE A 851 -47.32 41.51 35.19
C ILE A 851 -46.99 42.84 35.86
N ASP A 852 -45.72 43.26 35.86
CA ASP A 852 -45.28 44.53 36.48
C ASP A 852 -44.34 45.32 35.54
N ALA A 853 -44.75 46.53 35.14
CA ALA A 853 -44.00 47.39 34.22
C ALA A 853 -44.35 48.87 34.41
N ALA A 854 -43.60 49.80 33.83
CA ALA A 854 -43.98 51.23 33.85
C ALA A 854 -45.32 51.44 33.14
N ASN A 855 -45.47 50.83 31.96
CA ASN A 855 -46.74 50.73 31.24
C ASN A 855 -47.05 49.27 30.93
N VAL A 856 -48.33 48.89 30.97
CA VAL A 856 -48.81 47.54 30.63
C VAL A 856 -49.90 47.62 29.59
N THR A 857 -49.77 46.86 28.50
CA THR A 857 -50.76 46.80 27.41
C THR A 857 -51.14 45.34 27.20
N LEU A 858 -52.39 45.00 27.46
CA LEU A 858 -52.98 43.71 27.15
C LEU A 858 -53.89 43.89 25.93
N ASN A 859 -53.53 43.29 24.81
CA ASN A 859 -54.23 43.46 23.55
C ASN A 859 -54.74 42.10 23.04
N THR A 860 -56.02 41.81 23.26
CA THR A 860 -56.67 40.63 22.70
C THR A 860 -57.71 40.98 21.64
N THR A 861 -57.80 40.18 20.58
CA THR A 861 -58.86 40.37 19.56
C THR A 861 -60.13 39.59 19.88
N GLY A 862 -60.04 38.59 20.75
CA GLY A 862 -61.12 37.74 21.23
C GLY A 862 -61.32 37.91 22.73
N THR A 863 -61.14 36.82 23.48
CA THR A 863 -61.36 36.81 24.94
C THR A 863 -60.07 37.10 25.71
N LEU A 864 -60.12 38.00 26.69
CA LEU A 864 -59.11 38.12 27.74
C LEU A 864 -59.71 37.67 29.07
N THR A 865 -59.07 36.75 29.78
CA THR A 865 -59.40 36.38 31.16
C THR A 865 -58.20 36.69 32.06
N THR A 866 -58.38 37.50 33.08
CA THR A 866 -57.43 37.57 34.20
C THR A 866 -57.98 36.67 35.31
N VAL A 867 -57.23 35.64 35.69
CA VAL A 867 -57.67 34.60 36.62
C VAL A 867 -57.59 35.15 38.05
N ALA A 868 -58.46 34.67 38.94
CA ALA A 868 -58.39 35.00 40.37
C ALA A 868 -57.00 34.68 40.93
N GLY A 869 -56.37 35.66 41.58
CA GLY A 869 -54.98 35.58 42.07
C GLY A 869 -53.93 36.20 41.15
N SER A 870 -54.25 36.48 39.89
CA SER A 870 -53.35 37.24 38.99
C SER A 870 -53.19 38.70 39.45
N ASN A 871 -52.01 39.28 39.16
CA ASN A 871 -51.69 40.65 39.56
C ASN A 871 -51.03 41.44 38.42
N ILE A 872 -51.78 42.37 37.83
CA ILE A 872 -51.36 43.20 36.71
C ILE A 872 -51.17 44.63 37.19
N LYS A 873 -49.99 45.19 37.01
CA LYS A 873 -49.61 46.48 37.57
C LYS A 873 -48.77 47.31 36.60
N ALA A 874 -49.34 48.41 36.14
CA ALA A 874 -48.57 49.53 35.62
C ALA A 874 -48.10 50.37 36.82
N THR A 875 -46.80 50.54 37.01
CA THR A 875 -46.22 51.14 38.23
C THR A 875 -46.24 52.66 38.26
N SER A 876 -46.14 53.30 37.11
CA SER A 876 -46.01 54.76 36.96
C SER A 876 -46.70 55.31 35.70
N GLY A 877 -47.46 54.47 35.02
CA GLY A 877 -47.99 54.75 33.69
C GLY A 877 -49.35 54.10 33.45
N THR A 878 -49.66 53.88 32.17
CA THR A 878 -50.98 53.41 31.74
C THR A 878 -51.04 51.89 31.74
N LEU A 879 -52.11 51.36 32.33
CA LEU A 879 -52.61 50.01 32.09
C LEU A 879 -53.69 50.07 31.01
N ALA A 880 -53.39 49.62 29.79
CA ALA A 880 -54.34 49.51 28.69
C ALA A 880 -54.79 48.05 28.53
N ILE A 881 -56.10 47.81 28.57
CA ILE A 881 -56.73 46.50 28.36
C ILE A 881 -57.65 46.63 27.15
N ASN A 882 -57.26 46.03 26.02
CA ASN A 882 -58.04 45.99 24.79
C ASN A 882 -58.50 44.54 24.56
N ALA A 883 -59.80 44.30 24.43
CA ALA A 883 -60.37 42.97 24.21
C ALA A 883 -61.70 43.05 23.45
N LYS A 884 -62.18 41.95 22.86
CA LYS A 884 -63.61 41.86 22.53
C LYS A 884 -64.41 41.57 23.80
N ASP A 885 -64.01 40.50 24.49
CA ASP A 885 -64.63 40.03 25.73
C ASP A 885 -63.57 39.97 26.83
N ALA A 886 -63.66 40.84 27.84
CA ALA A 886 -62.74 40.87 28.98
C ALA A 886 -63.43 40.32 30.25
N LYS A 887 -62.89 39.26 30.83
CA LYS A 887 -63.24 38.75 32.16
C LYS A 887 -62.10 39.04 33.13
N LEU A 888 -62.29 40.01 34.02
CA LEU A 888 -61.26 40.52 34.91
C LEU A 888 -61.46 40.02 36.34
N ASP A 889 -61.05 38.80 36.65
CA ASP A 889 -61.19 38.19 38.00
C ASP A 889 -59.97 38.43 38.91
N GLY A 890 -58.83 38.88 38.35
CA GLY A 890 -57.61 39.23 39.08
C GLY A 890 -57.52 40.68 39.56
N THR A 891 -56.35 41.08 40.08
CA THR A 891 -56.06 42.49 40.39
C THR A 891 -55.38 43.19 39.22
N ALA A 892 -55.84 44.40 38.90
CA ALA A 892 -55.34 45.21 37.81
C ALA A 892 -55.21 46.67 38.27
N SER A 893 -54.04 47.31 38.13
CA SER A 893 -53.85 48.70 38.56
C SER A 893 -52.84 49.48 37.72
N GLY A 894 -53.04 50.80 37.63
CA GLY A 894 -52.14 51.75 37.00
C GLY A 894 -52.47 53.19 37.42
N ASP A 895 -51.59 54.16 37.12
CA ASP A 895 -51.89 55.59 37.33
C ASP A 895 -53.03 56.05 36.43
N ARG A 896 -53.10 55.44 35.24
CA ARG A 896 -54.25 55.49 34.34
C ARG A 896 -54.61 54.07 33.94
N THR A 897 -55.89 53.71 34.03
CA THR A 897 -56.38 52.41 33.55
C THR A 897 -57.42 52.62 32.47
N GLU A 898 -57.18 52.04 31.30
CA GLU A 898 -58.07 52.08 30.14
C GLU A 898 -58.56 50.67 29.84
N VAL A 899 -59.87 50.44 29.91
CA VAL A 899 -60.48 49.16 29.55
C VAL A 899 -61.35 49.36 28.31
N ASN A 900 -60.80 49.00 27.16
CA ASN A 900 -61.45 49.06 25.85
C ASN A 900 -61.93 47.65 25.47
N ALA A 901 -63.07 47.23 26.05
CA ALA A 901 -63.72 45.96 25.74
C ALA A 901 -65.17 46.15 25.27
N THR A 902 -65.63 45.29 24.35
CA THR A 902 -67.05 45.28 23.94
C THR A 902 -67.92 44.76 25.08
N ASN A 903 -67.47 43.67 25.71
CA ASN A 903 -68.08 43.10 26.91
C ASN A 903 -67.01 42.99 28.00
N ALA A 904 -67.21 43.68 29.13
CA ALA A 904 -66.36 43.57 30.32
C ALA A 904 -67.16 42.98 31.49
N SER A 905 -66.59 41.98 32.17
CA SER A 905 -67.17 41.32 33.35
C SER A 905 -66.06 40.88 34.30
N GLY A 906 -66.39 40.42 35.51
CA GLY A 906 -65.41 39.82 36.43
C GLY A 906 -65.62 40.25 37.89
N SER A 907 -65.05 39.47 38.81
CA SER A 907 -65.09 39.75 40.26
C SER A 907 -63.81 40.40 40.81
N GLY A 908 -62.86 40.71 39.93
CA GLY A 908 -61.55 41.23 40.28
C GLY A 908 -61.56 42.73 40.63
N ARG A 909 -60.39 43.24 41.02
CA ARG A 909 -60.21 44.65 41.42
C ARG A 909 -59.40 45.40 40.37
N VAL A 910 -60.07 46.30 39.63
CA VAL A 910 -59.46 47.20 38.65
C VAL A 910 -59.41 48.62 39.22
N THR A 911 -58.23 49.21 39.37
CA THR A 911 -58.07 50.53 40.03
C THR A 911 -57.14 51.46 39.25
N ALA A 912 -57.60 52.68 38.98
CA ALA A 912 -56.73 53.81 38.65
C ALA A 912 -56.30 54.51 39.95
N LYS A 913 -55.03 54.88 40.09
CA LYS A 913 -54.48 55.52 41.28
C LYS A 913 -54.54 57.04 41.24
#